data_AF-A0A1G1CGW6-F1
#
_entry.id   AF-A0A1G1CGW6-F1
#
_cell.length_a   1.000
_cell.length_b   1.000
_cell.length_c   1.000
_cell.angle_alpha   90.00
_cell.angle_beta   90.00
_cell.angle_gamma   90.00
#
_symmetry.space_group_name_H-M   'P 1'
#
loop_
_entity.id
_entity.type
_entity.pdbx_description
1 polymer ?
#
loop_
_entity_poly.entity_id
_entity_poly.type
_entity_poly.pdbx_seq_one_letter_code
_entity_poly.pdbx_strand_id
1 'polypeptide(L)'
;MKNRSLALAAAGVSCWLAVTGAFAVEPEAYRDACTAAHANAADPAAWVVHDLLTLEAATPGLQWDGAAGASRVLMSVFTSSWYYNRDAKATPTHPDLWATAGTELRDFYAQDGVTADNIALRTKQICGLPTSKAYDAIVELYVPLAQIFRPCQDPDITNPDSSTAFPEGVSAAHVTWFNSNAAWSYQPENLDGSYPWTQLGYTYDWGAAGTALADIRGLSEFVIAKEYSNPTVQTYAVYSLQSYLYTDRAGNFTITGPCDTVWAGSTFTPVDPETGYTVTLAPGAVMSGGQGIYASSAGAVIINAGTITGSTGAKYGVPGTEGISVLLEHGGVVENAGTITGNSIAIEGRADPQGDREDGPTYVVNANPGVLAGSVCAIRTGAANDHVTNEQGQITGNIETGSGDDMVQILGGAVNGDIDAGEGVDTLHIKGSPDGTPFVYSGHATGFESVGFDHGTIVLNGQVDGTGIRLFDTGRLQGTGRVVGTLSNYGVLAPGNSIGTFTVTGDYEQNGTLEIETDGTANDVLVVNGTVLLGEGSAIQVLQLPGHPLPDGYSMSVIDATGTITDEGVDLTSNSLLLHFTAEASRGDFVLECSRDSYGSVAATGDQAEVARALDSGVDGATGDLAEVLTELEALPSVPAAQDALRQLAPDAFEAMTVATRRGAGLFAAAFFDRACAVQDRRSPDGRSAGLDPDVVSAGPLLADADPNSPMVAQAVAAAGAQNASTSALRGFLSTYGAVGDQDTDGNLPGQDYSTAGTLFGVEFGAPEGFRPGLTGGYSYTHSSLDRHAGSGTIDSIRLGPSLVFAEGPLRAASFLTYGHHDIDVDRHIAFGGIRRTGALTLDVPF
;
A
#
# COMPACT_ATOMS: atom_id res chain seq x y z
N MET A 1 75.94 18.62 11.69
CA MET A 1 76.51 19.92 11.24
C MET A 1 75.33 20.76 10.77
N LYS A 2 74.67 21.52 11.64
CA LYS A 2 74.85 22.97 11.95
C LYS A 2 74.63 23.94 10.77
N ASN A 3 73.69 24.87 10.99
CA ASN A 3 73.55 26.25 10.48
C ASN A 3 72.95 26.47 9.08
N ARG A 4 72.22 27.56 8.78
CA ARG A 4 71.42 28.59 9.50
C ARG A 4 70.81 29.46 8.36
N SER A 5 69.52 29.80 8.47
CA SER A 5 68.84 31.05 8.07
C SER A 5 69.49 32.02 7.05
N LEU A 6 68.72 32.48 6.05
CA LEU A 6 68.40 33.91 5.83
C LEU A 6 67.43 34.15 4.65
N ALA A 7 66.43 34.99 4.94
CA ALA A 7 65.50 35.58 4.00
C ALA A 7 66.20 36.56 3.04
N LEU A 8 65.70 36.66 1.81
CA LEU A 8 65.94 37.81 0.96
C LEU A 8 64.66 38.16 0.20
N ALA A 9 64.19 39.38 0.46
CA ALA A 9 63.11 40.03 -0.27
C ALA A 9 63.53 40.27 -1.73
N ALA A 10 62.64 39.98 -2.67
CA ALA A 10 62.72 40.49 -4.03
C ALA A 10 61.43 41.25 -4.33
N ALA A 11 61.60 42.54 -4.53
CA ALA A 11 60.57 43.52 -4.81
C ALA A 11 59.89 43.27 -6.17
N GLY A 12 58.67 43.80 -6.27
CA GLY A 12 57.78 43.60 -7.40
C GLY A 12 58.32 44.11 -8.73
N VAL A 13 58.10 43.30 -9.75
CA VAL A 13 57.82 43.77 -11.10
C VAL A 13 56.45 43.20 -11.45
N SER A 14 55.44 44.06 -11.29
CA SER A 14 54.08 43.79 -11.74
C SER A 14 54.10 43.62 -13.25
N CYS A 15 54.09 42.38 -13.71
CA CYS A 15 53.78 42.06 -15.09
C CYS A 15 52.31 42.40 -15.30
N TRP A 16 52.05 43.55 -15.93
CA TRP A 16 50.76 43.84 -16.53
C TRP A 16 50.56 42.82 -17.66
N LEU A 17 49.98 41.65 -17.34
CA LEU A 17 49.22 40.93 -18.33
C LEU A 17 48.02 41.81 -18.64
N ALA A 18 48.03 42.42 -19.83
CA ALA A 18 46.83 42.88 -20.47
C ALA A 18 45.91 41.67 -20.60
N VAL A 19 44.95 41.54 -19.68
CA VAL A 19 43.76 40.75 -19.91
C VAL A 19 43.00 41.51 -20.99
N THR A 20 43.28 41.19 -22.26
CA THR A 20 42.30 41.39 -23.31
C THR A 20 41.12 40.51 -22.92
N GLY A 21 40.13 41.11 -22.26
CA GLY A 21 38.84 40.45 -22.05
C GLY A 21 38.31 40.12 -23.44
N ALA A 22 38.36 38.85 -23.81
CA ALA A 22 37.56 38.38 -24.92
C ALA A 22 36.10 38.56 -24.48
N PHE A 23 35.42 39.56 -25.03
CA PHE A 23 33.96 39.64 -24.93
C PHE A 23 33.42 38.30 -25.46
N ALA A 24 32.44 37.72 -24.76
CA ALA A 24 31.73 36.58 -25.29
C ALA A 24 31.07 37.05 -26.61
N VAL A 25 31.43 36.39 -27.71
CA VAL A 25 30.93 36.75 -29.04
C VAL A 25 29.43 36.51 -29.08
N GLU A 26 28.66 37.52 -29.48
CA GLU A 26 27.21 37.43 -29.60
C GLU A 26 26.81 36.61 -30.85
N PRO A 27 25.62 35.99 -30.86
CA PRO A 27 25.11 35.29 -32.03
C PRO A 27 25.07 36.20 -33.27
N GLU A 28 25.28 35.61 -34.45
CA GLU A 28 25.27 36.34 -35.72
C GLU A 28 23.96 37.12 -35.93
N ALA A 29 22.81 36.53 -35.60
CA ALA A 29 21.51 37.19 -35.66
C ALA A 29 21.44 38.48 -34.80
N TYR A 30 22.07 38.50 -33.62
CA TYR A 30 22.13 39.69 -32.78
C TYR A 30 23.01 40.78 -33.41
N ARG A 31 24.17 40.39 -33.95
CA ARG A 31 25.10 41.32 -34.61
C ARG A 31 24.51 41.92 -35.90
N ASP A 32 23.77 41.10 -36.65
CA ASP A 32 23.01 41.53 -37.81
C ASP A 32 21.89 42.50 -37.43
N ALA A 33 21.17 42.22 -36.34
CA ALA A 33 20.17 43.13 -35.79
C ALA A 33 20.77 44.48 -35.34
N CYS A 34 21.94 44.48 -34.70
CA CYS A 34 22.65 45.73 -34.37
C CYS A 34 22.97 46.56 -35.62
N THR A 35 23.40 45.89 -36.69
CA THR A 35 23.71 46.54 -37.97
C THR A 35 22.45 47.07 -38.65
N ALA A 36 21.39 46.26 -38.69
CA ALA A 36 20.10 46.61 -39.30
C ALA A 36 19.41 47.75 -38.54
N ALA A 37 19.34 47.69 -37.21
CA ALA A 37 18.74 48.74 -36.39
C ALA A 37 19.45 50.09 -36.58
N HIS A 38 20.78 50.10 -36.69
CA HIS A 38 21.55 51.31 -36.98
C HIS A 38 21.22 51.86 -38.39
N ALA A 39 21.08 50.99 -39.40
CA ALA A 39 20.66 51.39 -40.74
C ALA A 39 19.22 51.94 -40.74
N ASN A 40 18.31 51.31 -40.01
CA ASN A 40 16.92 51.73 -39.87
C ASN A 40 16.81 53.08 -39.16
N ALA A 41 17.63 53.33 -38.14
CA ALA A 41 17.70 54.62 -37.47
C ALA A 41 18.22 55.75 -38.40
N ALA A 42 19.11 55.41 -39.35
CA ALA A 42 19.64 56.35 -40.33
C ALA A 42 18.66 56.67 -41.47
N ASP A 43 17.78 55.72 -41.82
CA ASP A 43 16.70 55.89 -42.83
C ASP A 43 15.36 55.31 -42.33
N PRO A 44 14.65 56.03 -41.44
CA PRO A 44 13.54 55.47 -40.66
C PRO A 44 12.21 55.35 -41.41
N ALA A 45 12.09 55.90 -42.63
CA ALA A 45 10.79 56.10 -43.27
C ALA A 45 9.97 54.81 -43.48
N ALA A 46 10.64 53.67 -43.69
CA ALA A 46 10.00 52.37 -43.87
C ALA A 46 9.74 51.60 -42.56
N TRP A 47 10.16 52.17 -41.42
CA TRP A 47 10.23 51.49 -40.12
C TRP A 47 9.37 52.16 -39.03
N VAL A 48 8.67 53.24 -39.39
CA VAL A 48 7.74 53.97 -38.50
C VAL A 48 6.51 53.12 -38.21
N VAL A 49 6.07 53.16 -36.95
CA VAL A 49 4.80 52.58 -36.48
C VAL A 49 3.88 53.67 -35.93
N HIS A 50 2.57 53.37 -35.84
CA HIS A 50 1.51 54.35 -35.53
C HIS A 50 0.58 53.90 -34.38
N ASP A 51 1.02 52.91 -33.65
CA ASP A 51 0.27 52.14 -32.66
C ASP A 51 1.19 51.72 -31.50
N LEU A 52 2.15 52.57 -31.14
CA LEU A 52 2.91 52.42 -29.91
C LEU A 52 1.98 52.55 -28.71
N LEU A 53 2.20 51.74 -27.68
CA LEU A 53 1.50 51.85 -26.41
C LEU A 53 1.70 53.26 -25.84
N THR A 54 0.60 53.92 -25.46
CA THR A 54 0.62 55.25 -24.84
C THR A 54 0.33 55.14 -23.34
N LEU A 55 0.97 55.97 -22.51
CA LEU A 55 0.76 55.96 -21.06
C LEU A 55 -0.34 56.94 -20.63
N GLU A 56 -1.57 56.63 -20.99
CA GLU A 56 -2.76 57.47 -20.76
C GLU A 56 -3.88 56.71 -20.05
N ALA A 57 -4.82 57.44 -19.43
CA ALA A 57 -5.92 56.84 -18.67
C ALA A 57 -6.83 55.93 -19.51
N ALA A 58 -6.94 56.18 -20.81
CA ALA A 58 -7.79 55.43 -21.73
C ALA A 58 -7.10 54.19 -22.32
N THR A 59 -5.79 54.01 -22.11
CA THR A 59 -5.03 52.92 -22.70
C THR A 59 -5.40 51.59 -22.03
N PRO A 60 -5.88 50.59 -22.80
CA PRO A 60 -6.20 49.27 -22.25
C PRO A 60 -4.97 48.57 -21.67
N GLY A 61 -5.16 47.76 -20.63
CA GLY A 61 -4.11 46.91 -20.06
C GLY A 61 -3.12 47.61 -19.12
N LEU A 62 -3.17 48.95 -18.99
CA LEU A 62 -2.37 49.66 -18.00
C LEU A 62 -2.91 49.48 -16.58
N GLN A 63 -1.99 49.27 -15.64
CA GLN A 63 -2.28 49.21 -14.21
C GLN A 63 -1.72 50.47 -13.53
N TRP A 64 -2.55 51.12 -12.72
CA TRP A 64 -2.23 52.38 -12.07
C TRP A 64 -2.27 52.24 -10.55
N ASP A 65 -1.33 52.88 -9.87
CA ASP A 65 -1.42 53.14 -8.44
C ASP A 65 -1.86 54.59 -8.24
N GLY A 66 -3.13 54.78 -7.87
CA GLY A 66 -3.79 56.08 -7.81
C GLY A 66 -4.63 56.43 -9.05
N ALA A 67 -4.80 57.73 -9.33
CA ALA A 67 -5.65 58.21 -10.41
C ALA A 67 -5.03 57.94 -11.79
N ALA A 68 -5.75 57.19 -12.64
CA ALA A 68 -5.31 56.83 -13.99
C ALA A 68 -4.91 58.06 -14.82
N GLY A 69 -3.78 57.99 -15.54
CA GLY A 69 -3.24 59.07 -16.36
C GLY A 69 -2.62 60.24 -15.59
N ALA A 70 -2.63 60.22 -14.26
CA ALA A 70 -2.13 61.31 -13.42
C ALA A 70 -1.26 60.86 -12.23
N SER A 71 -1.04 59.55 -12.06
CA SER A 71 -0.31 58.98 -10.92
C SER A 71 0.90 58.14 -11.35
N ARG A 72 1.08 56.96 -10.74
CA ARG A 72 2.12 55.99 -11.08
C ARG A 72 1.51 54.89 -11.95
N VAL A 73 2.23 54.49 -12.99
CA VAL A 73 1.86 53.37 -13.87
C VAL A 73 2.80 52.20 -13.61
N LEU A 74 2.28 50.98 -13.74
CA LEU A 74 3.07 49.76 -13.59
C LEU A 74 3.90 49.50 -14.85
N MET A 75 5.21 49.44 -14.68
CA MET A 75 6.21 49.22 -15.71
C MET A 75 6.93 47.88 -15.48
N SER A 76 7.16 47.12 -16.53
CA SER A 76 7.87 45.83 -16.48
C SER A 76 9.31 46.01 -16.99
N VAL A 77 10.27 45.56 -16.18
CA VAL A 77 11.71 45.65 -16.45
C VAL A 77 12.30 44.25 -16.43
N PHE A 78 12.88 43.81 -17.55
CA PHE A 78 13.65 42.57 -17.59
C PHE A 78 15.10 42.88 -17.24
N THR A 79 15.54 42.42 -16.07
CA THR A 79 16.84 42.81 -15.49
C THR A 79 17.48 41.63 -14.77
N SER A 80 18.64 41.86 -14.15
CA SER A 80 19.16 40.88 -13.20
C SER A 80 18.50 41.04 -11.83
N SER A 81 18.28 39.91 -11.17
CA SER A 81 17.86 39.85 -9.78
C SER A 81 18.78 40.65 -8.85
N TRP A 82 20.07 40.85 -9.20
CA TRP A 82 21.00 41.73 -8.48
C TRP A 82 20.57 43.20 -8.39
N TYR A 83 19.73 43.68 -9.32
CA TYR A 83 19.24 45.06 -9.32
C TYR A 83 18.08 45.27 -8.33
N TYR A 84 17.60 44.20 -7.72
CA TYR A 84 16.59 44.22 -6.68
C TYR A 84 17.24 44.08 -5.29
N ASN A 85 16.91 44.99 -4.38
CA ASN A 85 17.26 44.85 -2.97
C ASN A 85 16.10 44.16 -2.23
N ARG A 86 16.30 42.88 -1.90
CA ARG A 86 15.34 42.05 -1.17
C ARG A 86 14.86 42.67 0.15
N ASP A 87 15.79 43.20 0.95
CA ASP A 87 15.50 43.59 2.33
C ASP A 87 14.81 44.97 2.43
N ALA A 88 14.97 45.82 1.42
CA ALA A 88 14.40 47.17 1.43
C ALA A 88 13.21 47.36 0.48
N LYS A 89 12.87 46.35 -0.36
CA LYS A 89 12.08 46.54 -1.60
C LYS A 89 12.50 47.77 -2.42
N ALA A 90 13.74 48.23 -2.21
CA ALA A 90 14.14 49.56 -2.63
C ALA A 90 14.39 49.56 -4.12
N THR A 91 13.93 50.65 -4.75
CA THR A 91 14.13 50.98 -6.16
C THR A 91 15.58 50.70 -6.58
N PRO A 92 15.81 50.12 -7.77
CA PRO A 92 17.16 49.90 -8.27
C PRO A 92 18.00 51.18 -8.18
N THR A 93 19.16 51.14 -7.52
CA THR A 93 20.07 52.29 -7.36
C THR A 93 20.93 52.55 -8.60
N HIS A 94 20.44 52.13 -9.76
CA HIS A 94 21.21 51.90 -10.98
C HIS A 94 20.96 52.98 -12.05
N PRO A 95 21.66 52.98 -13.21
CA PRO A 95 21.37 53.91 -14.30
C PRO A 95 19.93 53.76 -14.83
N ASP A 96 19.57 54.57 -15.83
CA ASP A 96 18.29 54.51 -16.54
C ASP A 96 17.84 53.05 -16.81
N LEU A 97 16.60 52.72 -16.47
CA LEU A 97 16.04 51.38 -16.65
C LEU A 97 15.19 51.34 -17.92
N TRP A 98 15.44 50.34 -18.76
CA TRP A 98 14.63 50.08 -19.95
C TRP A 98 13.42 49.24 -19.56
N ALA A 99 12.25 49.68 -19.98
CA ALA A 99 10.97 49.12 -19.56
C ALA A 99 9.98 49.02 -20.72
N THR A 100 9.00 48.14 -20.54
CA THR A 100 7.73 48.09 -21.30
C THR A 100 6.57 48.29 -20.30
N ALA A 101 5.34 48.42 -20.78
CA ALA A 101 4.19 48.66 -19.92
C ALA A 101 2.97 47.80 -20.30
N GLY A 102 1.99 47.80 -19.40
CA GLY A 102 0.73 47.09 -19.61
C GLY A 102 0.91 45.57 -19.73
N THR A 103 0.25 44.97 -20.71
CA THR A 103 0.25 43.52 -20.95
C THR A 103 1.19 43.08 -22.07
N GLU A 104 1.88 44.00 -22.76
CA GLU A 104 2.65 43.72 -23.99
C GLU A 104 3.58 42.50 -23.87
N LEU A 105 4.37 42.40 -22.79
CA LEU A 105 5.29 41.28 -22.58
C LEU A 105 4.56 39.94 -22.40
N ARG A 106 3.43 39.93 -21.67
CA ARG A 106 2.65 38.70 -21.43
C ARG A 106 1.87 38.29 -22.67
N ASP A 107 1.31 39.26 -23.37
CA ASP A 107 0.62 39.03 -24.64
C ASP A 107 1.58 38.46 -25.67
N PHE A 108 2.83 38.97 -25.71
CA PHE A 108 3.90 38.38 -26.51
C PHE A 108 4.17 36.92 -26.12
N TYR A 109 4.36 36.62 -24.83
CA TYR A 109 4.58 35.23 -24.40
C TYR A 109 3.46 34.28 -24.82
N ALA A 110 2.21 34.72 -24.70
CA ALA A 110 1.05 33.93 -25.11
C ALA A 110 0.96 33.75 -26.64
N GLN A 111 1.21 34.81 -27.41
CA GLN A 111 1.08 34.80 -28.87
C GLN A 111 2.22 34.05 -29.55
N ASP A 112 3.44 34.17 -29.05
CA ASP A 112 4.65 33.54 -29.62
C ASP A 112 4.88 32.11 -29.10
N GLY A 113 4.01 31.63 -28.19
CA GLY A 113 4.11 30.29 -27.62
C GLY A 113 5.39 30.10 -26.80
N VAL A 114 5.78 31.13 -26.04
CA VAL A 114 6.97 31.10 -25.18
C VAL A 114 6.79 30.05 -24.10
N THR A 115 7.81 29.21 -23.92
CA THR A 115 7.84 28.12 -22.95
C THR A 115 8.91 28.38 -21.90
N ALA A 116 8.87 27.62 -20.80
CA ALA A 116 9.90 27.69 -19.78
C ALA A 116 11.33 27.45 -20.31
N ASP A 117 11.49 26.60 -21.33
CA ASP A 117 12.79 26.28 -21.91
C ASP A 117 13.40 27.47 -22.70
N ASN A 118 12.56 28.28 -23.35
CA ASN A 118 13.02 29.34 -24.23
C ASN A 118 12.81 30.76 -23.69
N ILE A 119 12.07 30.93 -22.58
CA ILE A 119 11.68 32.25 -22.06
C ILE A 119 12.88 33.18 -21.84
N ALA A 120 13.99 32.68 -21.29
CA ALA A 120 15.18 33.51 -21.07
C ALA A 120 15.75 34.07 -22.39
N LEU A 121 15.78 33.25 -23.45
CA LEU A 121 16.28 33.68 -24.75
C LEU A 121 15.26 34.54 -25.51
N ARG A 122 13.99 34.12 -25.59
CA ARG A 122 12.94 34.88 -26.28
C ARG A 122 12.72 36.26 -25.65
N THR A 123 12.83 36.38 -24.32
CA THR A 123 12.74 37.69 -23.64
C THR A 123 13.93 38.59 -23.99
N LYS A 124 15.15 38.04 -24.09
CA LYS A 124 16.30 38.82 -24.57
C LYS A 124 16.10 39.25 -26.02
N GLN A 125 15.56 38.37 -26.85
CA GLN A 125 15.28 38.64 -28.26
C GLN A 125 14.28 39.76 -28.46
N ILE A 126 13.09 39.65 -27.88
CA ILE A 126 12.02 40.65 -28.03
C ILE A 126 12.41 42.01 -27.44
N CYS A 127 13.21 42.04 -26.37
CA CYS A 127 13.68 43.28 -25.74
C CYS A 127 14.94 43.87 -26.41
N GLY A 128 15.47 43.28 -27.49
CA GLY A 128 16.69 43.79 -28.13
C GLY A 128 17.95 43.67 -27.27
N LEU A 129 18.03 42.67 -26.39
CA LEU A 129 19.11 42.51 -25.41
C LEU A 129 20.14 41.46 -25.84
N PRO A 130 21.42 41.64 -25.45
CA PRO A 130 22.50 40.69 -25.75
C PRO A 130 22.36 39.37 -24.98
N THR A 131 22.88 38.28 -25.55
CA THR A 131 22.87 36.96 -24.91
C THR A 131 23.92 36.84 -23.80
N SER A 132 25.06 37.55 -23.93
CA SER A 132 26.18 37.48 -22.99
C SER A 132 25.88 38.06 -21.60
N LYS A 133 24.84 38.90 -21.47
CA LYS A 133 24.46 39.51 -20.19
C LYS A 133 23.48 38.61 -19.42
N ALA A 134 23.69 38.53 -18.11
CA ALA A 134 22.80 37.82 -17.21
C ALA A 134 21.56 38.68 -16.93
N TYR A 135 20.40 38.17 -17.35
CA TYR A 135 19.08 38.71 -17.05
C TYR A 135 18.24 37.53 -16.58
N ASP A 136 17.83 37.55 -15.32
CA ASP A 136 17.27 36.42 -14.60
C ASP A 136 16.00 36.78 -13.80
N ALA A 137 15.53 38.03 -13.89
CA ALA A 137 14.30 38.48 -13.22
C ALA A 137 13.46 39.44 -14.07
N ILE A 138 12.15 39.39 -13.87
CA ILE A 138 11.20 40.41 -14.31
C ILE A 138 10.79 41.21 -13.08
N VAL A 139 11.06 42.51 -13.08
CA VAL A 139 10.75 43.43 -11.99
C VAL A 139 9.65 44.39 -12.44
N GLU A 140 8.57 44.45 -11.68
CA GLU A 140 7.46 45.34 -11.92
C GLU A 140 7.49 46.51 -10.94
N LEU A 141 7.45 47.73 -11.49
CA LEU A 141 7.65 48.97 -10.75
C LEU A 141 6.46 49.89 -10.97
N TYR A 142 5.89 50.44 -9.89
CA TYR A 142 5.04 51.62 -10.01
C TYR A 142 5.92 52.86 -10.16
N VAL A 143 5.83 53.51 -11.32
CA VAL A 143 6.68 54.65 -11.68
C VAL A 143 5.82 55.87 -11.96
N PRO A 144 6.12 57.05 -11.37
CA PRO A 144 5.46 58.30 -11.73
C PRO A 144 5.68 58.64 -13.21
N LEU A 145 4.63 59.09 -13.91
CA LEU A 145 4.73 59.44 -15.34
C LEU A 145 5.84 60.45 -15.66
N ALA A 146 6.11 61.39 -14.74
CA ALA A 146 7.15 62.40 -14.91
C ALA A 146 8.59 61.84 -14.96
N GLN A 147 8.79 60.58 -14.56
CA GLN A 147 10.08 59.88 -14.59
C GLN A 147 10.20 58.91 -15.77
N ILE A 148 9.20 58.87 -16.65
CA ILE A 148 9.18 57.99 -17.81
C ILE A 148 9.27 58.87 -19.05
N PHE A 149 10.11 58.47 -20.00
CA PHE A 149 10.13 59.06 -21.33
C PHE A 149 10.32 57.97 -22.38
N ARG A 150 9.89 58.26 -23.61
CA ARG A 150 10.10 57.36 -24.74
C ARG A 150 11.54 57.54 -25.28
N PRO A 151 12.32 56.46 -25.49
CA PRO A 151 13.68 56.53 -26.01
C PRO A 151 13.69 56.73 -27.54
N CYS A 152 13.03 57.78 -28.01
CA CYS A 152 13.08 58.26 -29.39
C CYS A 152 13.26 59.78 -29.42
N GLN A 153 13.24 60.36 -30.62
CA GLN A 153 13.44 61.81 -30.78
C GLN A 153 12.30 62.62 -30.17
N ASP A 154 11.07 62.10 -30.17
CA ASP A 154 9.96 62.60 -29.35
C ASP A 154 9.89 61.82 -28.02
N PRO A 155 10.22 62.43 -26.86
CA PRO A 155 10.12 61.76 -25.57
C PRO A 155 8.68 61.55 -25.05
N ASP A 156 7.66 62.08 -25.74
CA ASP A 156 6.28 62.06 -25.28
C ASP A 156 5.72 60.62 -25.17
N ILE A 157 5.42 60.21 -23.94
CA ILE A 157 4.85 58.90 -23.60
C ILE A 157 3.38 58.74 -24.03
N THR A 158 2.74 59.83 -24.46
CA THR A 158 1.35 59.83 -24.96
C THR A 158 1.28 59.80 -26.49
N ASN A 159 2.42 59.92 -27.19
CA ASN A 159 2.48 59.83 -28.65
C ASN A 159 2.46 58.35 -29.09
N PRO A 160 1.49 57.92 -29.93
CA PRO A 160 1.44 56.57 -30.48
C PRO A 160 2.33 56.38 -31.72
N ASP A 161 2.86 57.45 -32.31
CA ASP A 161 3.62 57.43 -33.55
C ASP A 161 5.13 57.41 -33.30
N SER A 162 5.89 56.68 -34.12
CA SER A 162 7.35 56.81 -34.13
C SER A 162 7.78 58.20 -34.63
N SER A 163 8.70 58.83 -33.91
CA SER A 163 9.26 60.13 -34.31
C SER A 163 10.48 59.99 -35.22
N THR A 164 10.51 60.71 -36.34
CA THR A 164 11.68 60.79 -37.25
C THR A 164 12.38 62.15 -37.21
N ALA A 165 11.91 63.09 -36.39
CA ALA A 165 12.57 64.34 -36.08
C ALA A 165 12.26 64.74 -34.62
N PHE A 166 13.10 65.58 -34.01
CA PHE A 166 12.79 66.20 -32.72
C PHE A 166 11.64 67.20 -32.87
N PRO A 167 10.52 67.04 -32.14
CA PRO A 167 9.46 68.04 -32.09
C PRO A 167 9.93 69.39 -31.53
N GLU A 168 9.15 70.44 -31.78
CA GLU A 168 9.39 71.74 -31.15
C GLU A 168 9.16 71.64 -29.63
N GLY A 169 10.13 72.11 -28.83
CA GLY A 169 10.02 72.14 -27.37
C GLY A 169 10.66 70.97 -26.62
N VAL A 170 11.28 70.00 -27.31
CA VAL A 170 12.08 68.94 -26.66
C VAL A 170 13.21 69.55 -25.83
N SER A 171 13.39 69.04 -24.60
CA SER A 171 14.39 69.57 -23.68
C SER A 171 15.83 69.30 -24.15
N ALA A 172 16.74 70.24 -23.87
CA ALA A 172 18.17 70.05 -24.17
C ALA A 172 18.78 68.85 -23.43
N ALA A 173 18.23 68.51 -22.25
CA ALA A 173 18.62 67.33 -21.49
C ALA A 173 18.30 66.05 -22.26
N HIS A 174 17.09 65.93 -22.82
CA HIS A 174 16.70 64.77 -23.63
C HIS A 174 17.54 64.64 -24.90
N VAL A 175 17.78 65.74 -25.62
CA VAL A 175 18.65 65.73 -26.81
C VAL A 175 20.06 65.26 -26.46
N THR A 176 20.59 65.67 -25.31
CA THR A 176 21.91 65.24 -24.84
C THR A 176 21.91 63.75 -24.47
N TRP A 177 20.90 63.30 -23.73
CA TRP A 177 20.70 61.90 -23.38
C TRP A 177 20.62 61.04 -24.64
N PHE A 178 19.78 61.40 -25.59
CA PHE A 178 19.53 60.68 -26.84
C PHE A 178 20.80 60.49 -27.67
N ASN A 179 21.55 61.58 -27.90
CA ASN A 179 22.80 61.51 -28.65
C ASN A 179 23.89 60.72 -27.91
N SER A 180 23.91 60.79 -26.58
CA SER A 180 24.82 59.99 -25.76
C SER A 180 24.46 58.51 -25.86
N ASN A 181 23.18 58.15 -25.76
CA ASN A 181 22.70 56.79 -25.92
C ASN A 181 23.03 56.24 -27.31
N ALA A 182 22.82 57.02 -28.38
CA ALA A 182 23.19 56.64 -29.76
C ALA A 182 24.68 56.28 -29.88
N ALA A 183 25.55 57.11 -29.31
CA ALA A 183 26.99 56.87 -29.33
C ALA A 183 27.39 55.60 -28.55
N TRP A 184 26.66 55.25 -27.50
CA TRP A 184 26.87 54.02 -26.73
C TRP A 184 26.31 52.78 -27.43
N SER A 185 25.13 52.88 -28.04
CA SER A 185 24.44 51.77 -28.71
C SER A 185 25.08 51.37 -30.05
N TYR A 186 25.69 52.31 -30.77
CA TYR A 186 26.26 52.04 -32.10
C TYR A 186 27.78 52.03 -32.09
N GLN A 187 28.35 50.84 -31.91
CA GLN A 187 29.79 50.61 -31.95
C GLN A 187 30.13 49.76 -33.18
N PRO A 188 30.35 50.37 -34.37
CA PRO A 188 30.57 49.63 -35.61
C PRO A 188 31.84 48.74 -35.58
N GLU A 189 32.81 49.09 -34.74
CA GLU A 189 34.03 48.30 -34.52
C GLU A 189 33.85 47.19 -33.47
N ASN A 190 32.73 47.17 -32.74
CA ASN A 190 32.41 46.23 -31.66
C ASN A 190 30.90 45.92 -31.60
N LEU A 191 30.42 45.10 -32.54
CA LEU A 191 29.00 44.71 -32.59
C LEU A 191 28.54 43.93 -31.35
N ASP A 192 29.45 43.20 -30.67
CA ASP A 192 29.15 42.46 -29.45
C ASP A 192 28.88 43.40 -28.24
N GLY A 193 29.39 44.63 -28.29
CA GLY A 193 29.10 45.69 -27.32
C GLY A 193 27.99 46.66 -27.75
N SER A 194 27.41 46.46 -28.94
CA SER A 194 26.35 47.31 -29.50
C SER A 194 24.96 46.83 -29.08
N TYR A 195 23.95 47.67 -29.32
CA TYR A 195 22.54 47.38 -29.08
C TYR A 195 21.70 47.67 -30.32
N PRO A 196 20.72 46.82 -30.68
CA PRO A 196 19.85 47.00 -31.83
C PRO A 196 18.76 48.05 -31.56
N TRP A 197 19.16 49.30 -31.29
CA TRP A 197 18.24 50.40 -30.99
C TRP A 197 17.82 51.12 -32.29
N THR A 198 16.51 51.21 -32.56
CA THR A 198 15.97 51.83 -33.79
C THR A 198 15.75 53.33 -33.67
N GLN A 199 15.72 53.88 -32.44
CA GLN A 199 15.30 55.25 -32.13
C GLN A 199 13.82 55.55 -32.42
N LEU A 200 12.98 54.54 -32.65
CA LEU A 200 11.59 54.71 -33.11
C LEU A 200 10.53 54.38 -32.04
N GLY A 201 10.95 54.15 -30.79
CA GLY A 201 10.05 53.98 -29.65
C GLY A 201 9.58 52.54 -29.40
N TYR A 202 10.17 51.56 -30.08
CA TYR A 202 9.93 50.12 -29.90
C TYR A 202 11.26 49.35 -29.86
N THR A 203 11.29 48.22 -29.14
CA THR A 203 12.46 47.33 -29.07
C THR A 203 12.65 46.54 -30.37
N TYR A 204 13.86 46.11 -30.71
CA TYR A 204 14.10 45.29 -31.91
C TYR A 204 14.07 43.78 -31.56
N ASP A 205 13.13 43.00 -32.12
CA ASP A 205 13.13 41.54 -32.01
C ASP A 205 14.13 40.93 -32.99
N TRP A 206 15.28 40.51 -32.49
CA TRP A 206 16.30 39.83 -33.29
C TRP A 206 16.12 38.31 -33.36
N GLY A 207 15.10 37.77 -32.67
CA GLY A 207 14.75 36.34 -32.72
C GLY A 207 13.68 35.99 -33.74
N ALA A 208 13.06 36.96 -34.39
CA ALA A 208 12.10 36.73 -35.45
C ALA A 208 12.78 36.16 -36.72
N ALA A 209 12.03 35.35 -37.48
CA ALA A 209 12.57 34.68 -38.67
C ALA A 209 12.70 35.58 -39.91
N GLY A 210 12.04 36.74 -39.91
CA GLY A 210 12.01 37.69 -41.02
C GLY A 210 12.69 39.02 -40.70
N THR A 211 12.81 39.88 -41.71
CA THR A 211 13.46 41.20 -41.62
C THR A 211 12.53 42.35 -41.98
N ALA A 212 11.25 42.09 -42.23
CA ALA A 212 10.27 43.14 -42.45
C ALA A 212 9.92 43.83 -41.12
N LEU A 213 9.35 45.03 -41.17
CA LEU A 213 8.94 45.77 -39.98
C LEU A 213 8.08 44.94 -39.02
N ALA A 214 7.14 44.16 -39.56
CA ALA A 214 6.27 43.29 -38.76
C ALA A 214 7.01 42.15 -38.04
N ASP A 215 8.18 41.76 -38.54
CA ASP A 215 9.00 40.71 -37.92
C ASP A 215 9.93 41.30 -36.87
N ILE A 216 10.55 42.44 -37.15
CA ILE A 216 11.60 43.02 -36.29
C ILE A 216 11.06 43.90 -35.15
N ARG A 217 9.78 44.26 -35.21
CA ARG A 217 9.16 45.14 -34.21
C ARG A 217 8.87 44.35 -32.94
N GLY A 218 9.50 44.76 -31.84
CA GLY A 218 9.20 44.29 -30.49
C GLY A 218 8.19 45.17 -29.74
N LEU A 219 8.37 45.25 -28.43
CA LEU A 219 7.46 45.91 -27.50
C LEU A 219 7.63 47.43 -27.55
N SER A 220 6.60 48.17 -27.12
CA SER A 220 6.74 49.61 -26.92
C SER A 220 7.78 49.87 -25.83
N GLU A 221 8.75 50.72 -26.15
CA GLU A 221 9.96 50.91 -25.36
C GLU A 221 9.87 52.20 -24.56
N PHE A 222 10.27 52.14 -23.28
CA PHE A 222 10.28 53.27 -22.36
C PHE A 222 11.58 53.27 -21.54
N VAL A 223 11.96 54.45 -21.07
CA VAL A 223 13.08 54.60 -20.15
C VAL A 223 12.58 55.27 -18.86
N ILE A 224 12.91 54.63 -17.73
CA ILE A 224 12.73 55.18 -16.40
C ILE A 224 14.00 55.95 -16.04
N ALA A 225 13.89 57.27 -15.95
CA ALA A 225 15.00 58.17 -15.76
C ALA A 225 15.67 58.02 -14.38
N LYS A 226 16.99 58.06 -14.36
CA LYS A 226 17.81 58.10 -13.15
C LYS A 226 17.77 59.49 -12.50
N GLU A 227 16.72 59.79 -11.73
CA GLU A 227 16.72 60.95 -10.84
C GLU A 227 17.18 60.58 -9.42
N TYR A 228 18.31 61.17 -9.02
CA TYR A 228 18.90 61.05 -7.69
C TYR A 228 17.90 61.52 -6.62
N SER A 229 17.62 60.65 -5.64
CA SER A 229 17.02 60.93 -4.30
C SER A 229 15.50 60.95 -4.10
N ASN A 230 14.65 60.38 -4.97
CA ASN A 230 13.19 60.40 -4.75
C ASN A 230 12.58 59.02 -4.39
N PRO A 231 11.88 58.84 -3.24
CA PRO A 231 11.21 57.59 -2.84
C PRO A 231 9.92 57.25 -3.62
N THR A 232 9.70 57.79 -4.82
CA THR A 232 8.41 57.71 -5.52
C THR A 232 8.24 56.48 -6.42
N VAL A 233 9.32 55.86 -6.90
CA VAL A 233 9.26 54.56 -7.58
C VAL A 233 9.14 53.47 -6.53
N GLN A 234 8.26 52.50 -6.74
CA GLN A 234 8.04 51.41 -5.80
C GLN A 234 8.04 50.08 -6.53
N THR A 235 8.77 49.10 -5.99
CA THR A 235 8.69 47.72 -6.47
C THR A 235 7.33 47.13 -6.12
N TYR A 236 6.59 46.73 -7.14
CA TYR A 236 5.32 46.01 -7.00
C TYR A 236 5.57 44.51 -6.87
N ALA A 237 6.32 43.93 -7.82
CA ALA A 237 6.61 42.51 -7.84
C ALA A 237 7.98 42.19 -8.49
N VAL A 238 8.55 41.05 -8.15
CA VAL A 238 9.78 40.48 -8.70
C VAL A 238 9.55 39.00 -8.96
N TYR A 239 9.69 38.60 -10.21
CA TYR A 239 9.46 37.24 -10.66
C TYR A 239 10.74 36.61 -11.19
N SER A 240 10.93 35.33 -10.90
CA SER A 240 11.81 34.50 -11.71
C SER A 240 11.22 34.37 -13.12
N LEU A 241 12.05 34.09 -14.12
CA LEU A 241 11.58 34.08 -15.51
C LEU A 241 10.48 33.07 -15.77
N GLN A 242 10.67 31.82 -15.35
CA GLN A 242 9.70 30.76 -15.64
C GLN A 242 8.40 30.95 -14.85
N SER A 243 8.45 31.42 -13.60
CA SER A 243 7.24 31.64 -12.80
C SER A 243 6.34 32.74 -13.37
N TYR A 244 6.89 33.70 -14.13
CA TYR A 244 6.11 34.76 -14.75
C TYR A 244 5.11 34.26 -15.80
N LEU A 245 5.34 33.09 -16.39
CA LEU A 245 4.36 32.42 -17.27
C LEU A 245 3.09 32.00 -16.52
N TYR A 246 3.20 31.83 -15.21
CA TYR A 246 2.19 31.16 -14.39
C TYR A 246 1.58 32.05 -13.31
N THR A 247 1.99 33.31 -13.21
CA THR A 247 1.47 34.25 -12.21
C THR A 247 0.17 34.92 -12.66
N ASP A 248 -0.71 35.18 -11.70
CA ASP A 248 -1.90 36.03 -11.87
C ASP A 248 -1.62 37.53 -11.63
N ARG A 249 -0.37 37.90 -11.26
CA ARG A 249 0.09 39.24 -10.83
C ARG A 249 -0.54 39.77 -9.53
N ALA A 250 -1.32 38.94 -8.83
CA ALA A 250 -1.87 39.22 -7.51
C ALA A 250 -1.15 38.44 -6.39
N GLY A 251 -0.13 37.65 -6.74
CA GLY A 251 0.71 36.91 -5.79
C GLY A 251 0.56 35.39 -5.90
N ASN A 252 -0.39 34.91 -6.70
CA ASN A 252 -0.62 33.49 -6.87
C ASN A 252 0.06 32.97 -8.14
N PHE A 253 0.35 31.67 -8.12
CA PHE A 253 0.97 30.95 -9.22
C PHE A 253 0.21 29.67 -9.51
N THR A 254 -0.12 29.41 -10.77
CA THR A 254 -0.72 28.14 -11.23
C THR A 254 0.18 27.52 -12.29
N ILE A 255 1.07 26.62 -11.83
CA ILE A 255 2.06 25.95 -12.68
C ILE A 255 1.39 24.78 -13.40
N THR A 256 1.24 24.89 -14.72
CA THR A 256 0.62 23.87 -15.58
C THR A 256 1.60 23.17 -16.52
N GLY A 257 2.88 23.53 -16.45
CA GLY A 257 3.93 23.02 -17.34
C GLY A 257 5.30 23.01 -16.64
N PRO A 258 6.41 22.96 -17.40
CA PRO A 258 7.74 23.01 -16.83
C PRO A 258 8.00 24.34 -16.09
N CYS A 259 8.65 24.28 -14.95
CA CYS A 259 9.11 25.43 -14.17
C CYS A 259 10.39 25.06 -13.41
N ASP A 260 11.22 26.02 -12.99
CA ASP A 260 12.44 25.74 -12.24
C ASP A 260 12.49 26.49 -10.91
N THR A 261 11.87 27.67 -10.85
CA THR A 261 11.96 28.58 -9.72
C THR A 261 10.66 29.34 -9.57
N VAL A 262 10.12 29.39 -8.35
CA VAL A 262 9.04 30.30 -7.96
C VAL A 262 9.49 31.13 -6.76
N TRP A 263 9.41 32.45 -6.88
CA TRP A 263 9.59 33.39 -5.78
C TRP A 263 8.24 33.97 -5.41
N ALA A 264 7.74 33.62 -4.23
CA ALA A 264 6.42 34.00 -3.74
C ALA A 264 6.51 34.63 -2.35
N GLY A 265 5.45 35.33 -1.96
CA GLY A 265 5.34 36.00 -0.68
C GLY A 265 5.76 37.45 -0.73
N SER A 266 5.56 38.15 0.38
CA SER A 266 5.56 39.61 0.43
C SER A 266 6.92 40.22 0.10
N THR A 267 8.02 39.46 0.13
CA THR A 267 9.33 39.93 -0.33
C THR A 267 9.42 40.04 -1.85
N PHE A 268 8.61 39.28 -2.60
CA PHE A 268 8.69 39.20 -4.06
C PHE A 268 7.42 39.66 -4.74
N THR A 269 6.25 39.27 -4.25
CA THR A 269 4.96 39.54 -4.88
C THR A 269 4.06 40.35 -3.96
N PRO A 270 3.00 40.99 -4.48
CA PRO A 270 1.90 41.42 -3.63
C PRO A 270 1.35 40.20 -2.87
N VAL A 271 0.94 40.43 -1.62
CA VAL A 271 0.28 39.44 -0.76
C VAL A 271 -0.89 40.14 -0.09
N ASP A 272 -2.05 39.51 -0.16
CA ASP A 272 -3.20 39.92 0.64
C ASP A 272 -2.98 39.42 2.08
N PRO A 273 -2.93 40.33 3.09
CA PRO A 273 -2.72 39.92 4.47
C PRO A 273 -3.88 39.12 5.06
N GLU A 274 -5.09 39.17 4.47
CA GLU A 274 -6.25 38.41 4.94
C GLU A 274 -6.30 37.00 4.32
N THR A 275 -5.94 36.85 3.05
CA THR A 275 -6.07 35.57 2.33
C THR A 275 -4.75 34.86 2.04
N GLY A 276 -3.60 35.50 2.26
CA GLY A 276 -2.29 34.93 1.92
C GLY A 276 -2.08 34.82 0.41
N TYR A 277 -1.31 33.81 0.00
CA TYR A 277 -0.99 33.54 -1.41
C TYR A 277 -0.81 32.04 -1.67
N THR A 278 -1.09 31.62 -2.90
CA THR A 278 -1.08 30.21 -3.29
C THR A 278 -0.11 29.92 -4.43
N VAL A 279 0.63 28.81 -4.31
CA VAL A 279 1.39 28.21 -5.41
C VAL A 279 0.82 26.82 -5.69
N THR A 280 0.18 26.65 -6.83
CA THR A 280 -0.43 25.39 -7.24
C THR A 280 0.36 24.75 -8.37
N LEU A 281 0.77 23.49 -8.21
CA LEU A 281 1.31 22.66 -9.27
C LEU A 281 0.25 21.67 -9.74
N ALA A 282 -0.19 21.82 -10.98
CA ALA A 282 -1.22 20.96 -11.57
C ALA A 282 -0.69 19.54 -11.85
N PRO A 283 -1.57 18.53 -11.99
CA PRO A 283 -1.18 17.19 -12.42
C PRO A 283 -0.37 17.21 -13.72
N GLY A 284 0.80 16.55 -13.71
CA GLY A 284 1.72 16.50 -14.85
C GLY A 284 2.64 17.71 -15.01
N ALA A 285 2.46 18.78 -14.22
CA ALA A 285 3.44 19.85 -14.14
C ALA A 285 4.74 19.35 -13.50
N VAL A 286 5.88 19.81 -14.02
CA VAL A 286 7.20 19.41 -13.53
C VAL A 286 7.98 20.66 -13.15
N MET A 287 8.29 20.78 -11.87
CA MET A 287 9.28 21.73 -11.38
C MET A 287 10.62 21.02 -11.22
N SER A 288 11.64 21.42 -11.98
CA SER A 288 12.96 20.79 -11.88
C SER A 288 14.10 21.74 -12.20
N GLY A 289 15.18 21.61 -11.43
CA GLY A 289 16.32 22.51 -11.49
C GLY A 289 16.03 23.84 -10.79
N GLY A 290 16.77 24.89 -11.15
CA GLY A 290 16.56 26.22 -10.59
C GLY A 290 16.68 26.26 -9.07
N GLN A 291 15.73 26.92 -8.41
CA GLN A 291 15.69 27.05 -6.95
C GLN A 291 14.48 26.34 -6.31
N GLY A 292 13.57 25.73 -7.07
CA GLY A 292 12.32 25.20 -6.53
C GLY A 292 11.38 26.31 -6.06
N ILE A 293 10.65 26.10 -4.97
CA ILE A 293 9.71 27.09 -4.41
C ILE A 293 10.36 27.83 -3.25
N TYR A 294 10.30 29.15 -3.29
CA TYR A 294 10.64 30.04 -2.18
C TYR A 294 9.41 30.86 -1.77
N ALA A 295 8.83 30.54 -0.63
CA ALA A 295 7.82 31.34 0.05
C ALA A 295 8.51 32.20 1.12
N SER A 296 8.47 33.52 0.95
CA SER A 296 9.26 34.48 1.72
C SER A 296 8.52 35.17 2.87
N SER A 297 7.27 34.78 3.13
CA SER A 297 6.45 35.37 4.18
C SER A 297 5.33 34.43 4.61
N ALA A 298 4.71 34.71 5.75
CA ALA A 298 3.54 33.98 6.23
C ALA A 298 2.36 34.00 5.24
N GLY A 299 1.44 33.04 5.39
CA GLY A 299 0.24 32.91 4.56
C GLY A 299 0.44 32.14 3.26
N ALA A 300 1.56 31.43 3.12
CA ALA A 300 1.83 30.57 1.97
C ALA A 300 0.95 29.31 1.99
N VAL A 301 0.32 28.98 0.87
CA VAL A 301 -0.35 27.70 0.63
C VAL A 301 0.23 27.07 -0.64
N ILE A 302 0.92 25.94 -0.50
CA ILE A 302 1.53 25.19 -1.60
C ILE A 302 0.69 23.94 -1.85
N ILE A 303 0.09 23.85 -3.04
CA ILE A 303 -0.74 22.69 -3.42
C ILE A 303 -0.03 21.96 -4.56
N ASN A 304 0.45 20.75 -4.30
CA ASN A 304 1.20 19.97 -5.28
C ASN A 304 0.44 18.72 -5.71
N ALA A 305 0.06 18.65 -6.99
CA ALA A 305 -0.36 17.42 -7.67
C ALA A 305 0.61 17.02 -8.80
N GLY A 306 1.70 17.78 -8.99
CA GLY A 306 2.73 17.55 -9.99
C GLY A 306 3.99 16.92 -9.40
N THR A 307 5.14 17.24 -10.00
CA THR A 307 6.46 16.74 -9.57
C THR A 307 7.41 17.91 -9.33
N ILE A 308 7.94 18.05 -8.11
CA ILE A 308 9.07 18.91 -7.76
C ILE A 308 10.30 18.02 -7.56
N THR A 309 11.32 18.18 -8.39
CA THR A 309 12.47 17.27 -8.39
C THR A 309 13.77 17.93 -8.85
N GLY A 310 14.85 17.16 -8.83
CA GLY A 310 16.17 17.59 -9.29
C GLY A 310 16.93 18.49 -8.30
N SER A 311 18.16 18.82 -8.68
CA SER A 311 19.02 19.67 -7.87
C SER A 311 18.55 21.12 -7.87
N THR A 312 18.19 21.62 -6.69
CA THR A 312 17.94 23.05 -6.47
C THR A 312 19.20 23.77 -6.02
N GLY A 313 19.44 24.96 -6.56
CA GLY A 313 20.41 25.91 -6.04
C GLY A 313 19.87 26.63 -4.80
N ALA A 314 20.74 27.44 -4.17
CA ALA A 314 20.35 28.29 -3.05
C ALA A 314 19.19 29.22 -3.45
N LYS A 315 18.21 29.37 -2.55
CA LYS A 315 17.13 30.34 -2.67
C LYS A 315 17.71 31.75 -2.74
N TYR A 316 17.08 32.61 -3.52
CA TYR A 316 17.57 33.96 -3.78
C TYR A 316 17.81 34.76 -2.47
N GLY A 317 19.05 35.17 -2.26
CA GLY A 317 19.48 35.92 -1.06
C GLY A 317 19.62 35.07 0.21
N VAL A 318 19.56 33.74 0.11
CA VAL A 318 19.62 32.82 1.25
C VAL A 318 20.68 31.74 1.05
N PRO A 319 21.90 31.95 1.56
CA PRO A 319 22.95 30.93 1.53
C PRO A 319 22.57 29.65 2.31
N GLY A 320 23.09 28.49 1.90
CA GLY A 320 22.91 27.22 2.63
C GLY A 320 21.60 26.50 2.34
N THR A 321 20.83 26.97 1.37
CA THR A 321 19.52 26.40 0.99
C THR A 321 19.57 25.58 -0.30
N GLU A 322 20.77 25.26 -0.76
CA GLU A 322 21.01 24.32 -1.84
C GLU A 322 20.39 22.96 -1.52
N GLY A 323 19.66 22.38 -2.48
CA GLY A 323 19.03 21.06 -2.35
C GLY A 323 17.72 21.04 -1.57
N ILE A 324 17.18 22.19 -1.14
CA ILE A 324 15.82 22.29 -0.59
C ILE A 324 14.82 22.41 -1.75
N SER A 325 13.72 21.66 -1.77
CA SER A 325 12.72 21.79 -2.85
C SER A 325 11.67 22.88 -2.58
N VAL A 326 11.15 22.94 -1.35
CA VAL A 326 10.22 23.97 -0.89
C VAL A 326 10.78 24.63 0.37
N LEU A 327 11.02 25.93 0.32
CA LEU A 327 11.39 26.73 1.50
C LEU A 327 10.21 27.63 1.90
N LEU A 328 9.78 27.52 3.15
CA LEU A 328 8.79 28.39 3.79
C LEU A 328 9.49 29.23 4.87
N GLU A 329 9.64 30.53 4.63
CA GLU A 329 9.98 31.48 5.68
C GLU A 329 8.69 31.91 6.38
N HIS A 330 8.65 31.79 7.72
CA HIS A 330 7.48 32.11 8.56
C HIS A 330 6.30 31.14 8.43
N GLY A 331 6.60 29.85 8.22
CA GLY A 331 5.59 28.81 8.12
C GLY A 331 4.71 28.90 6.88
N GLY A 332 3.61 28.16 6.90
CA GLY A 332 2.71 27.99 5.77
C GLY A 332 2.15 26.58 5.67
N VAL A 333 1.40 26.32 4.61
CA VAL A 333 0.76 25.03 4.37
C VAL A 333 1.34 24.38 3.11
N VAL A 334 1.66 23.09 3.18
CA VAL A 334 1.98 22.25 2.02
C VAL A 334 1.01 21.08 1.94
N GLU A 335 0.18 21.07 0.91
CA GLU A 335 -0.70 19.95 0.56
C GLU A 335 -0.09 19.18 -0.62
N ASN A 336 0.45 18.00 -0.35
CA ASN A 336 1.11 17.17 -1.34
C ASN A 336 0.28 15.92 -1.69
N ALA A 337 -0.15 15.84 -2.94
CA ALA A 337 -0.69 14.63 -3.58
C ALA A 337 0.17 14.18 -4.79
N GLY A 338 1.27 14.88 -5.06
CA GLY A 338 2.24 14.58 -6.10
C GLY A 338 3.60 14.17 -5.52
N THR A 339 4.67 14.48 -6.23
CA THR A 339 6.05 14.16 -5.78
C THR A 339 6.79 15.43 -5.40
N ILE A 340 7.41 15.46 -4.22
CA ILE A 340 8.41 16.47 -3.83
C ILE A 340 9.66 15.74 -3.37
N THR A 341 10.71 15.81 -4.18
CA THR A 341 12.02 15.24 -3.84
C THR A 341 13.03 16.38 -3.72
N GLY A 342 13.63 16.54 -2.55
CA GLY A 342 14.78 17.41 -2.33
C GLY A 342 16.08 16.61 -2.41
N ASN A 343 17.12 17.20 -2.98
CA ASN A 343 18.45 16.60 -2.90
C ASN A 343 18.97 16.53 -1.46
N SER A 344 18.60 17.52 -0.64
CA SER A 344 18.90 17.58 0.78
C SER A 344 17.61 17.45 1.58
N ILE A 345 16.70 18.42 1.41
CA ILE A 345 15.45 18.51 2.18
C ILE A 345 14.27 18.73 1.23
N ALA A 346 13.19 17.95 1.36
CA ALA A 346 12.04 18.13 0.47
C ALA A 346 11.26 19.41 0.83
N ILE A 347 10.93 19.57 2.11
CA ILE A 347 10.23 20.74 2.65
C ILE A 347 11.00 21.25 3.86
N GLU A 348 11.37 22.53 3.84
CA GLU A 348 11.94 23.22 4.99
C GLU A 348 11.07 24.41 5.39
N GLY A 349 10.50 24.36 6.58
CA GLY A 349 9.99 25.52 7.31
C GLY A 349 11.11 26.08 8.18
N ARG A 350 11.27 27.40 8.22
CA ARG A 350 12.27 28.03 9.09
C ARG A 350 11.83 29.39 9.62
N ALA A 351 12.43 29.72 10.76
CA ALA A 351 12.39 31.04 11.36
C ALA A 351 12.97 32.12 10.45
N ASP A 352 12.53 33.35 10.72
CA ASP A 352 12.99 34.56 10.05
C ASP A 352 14.53 34.68 10.09
N PRO A 353 15.21 34.73 8.93
CA PRO A 353 16.67 34.95 8.87
C PRO A 353 17.10 36.30 9.46
N GLN A 354 16.21 37.28 9.50
CA GLN A 354 16.44 38.63 10.02
C GLN A 354 16.13 38.71 11.52
N GLY A 355 15.46 37.70 12.09
CA GLY A 355 15.17 37.57 13.52
C GLY A 355 14.24 38.65 14.08
N ASP A 356 13.50 39.37 13.23
CA ASP A 356 12.62 40.47 13.62
C ASP A 356 11.13 40.11 13.64
N ARG A 357 10.76 38.89 13.22
CA ARG A 357 9.39 38.36 13.30
C ARG A 357 9.32 37.01 14.02
N GLU A 358 8.19 36.76 14.68
CA GLU A 358 7.86 35.45 15.24
C GLU A 358 7.80 34.40 14.12
N ASP A 359 8.27 33.19 14.41
CA ASP A 359 8.18 32.07 13.48
C ASP A 359 6.73 31.63 13.35
N GLY A 360 6.32 31.25 12.13
CA GLY A 360 4.95 30.84 11.83
C GLY A 360 4.85 29.32 11.75
N PRO A 361 3.69 28.73 12.09
CA PRO A 361 3.50 27.29 12.04
C PRO A 361 3.53 26.76 10.59
N THR A 362 4.16 25.61 10.43
CA THR A 362 4.28 24.85 9.19
C THR A 362 3.36 23.63 9.25
N TYR A 363 2.42 23.57 8.32
CA TYR A 363 1.49 22.45 8.16
C TYR A 363 1.86 21.67 6.91
N VAL A 364 2.18 20.39 7.04
CA VAL A 364 2.48 19.50 5.91
C VAL A 364 1.47 18.35 5.89
N VAL A 365 0.76 18.20 4.78
CA VAL A 365 -0.13 17.06 4.52
C VAL A 365 0.38 16.30 3.31
N ASN A 366 0.70 15.02 3.48
CA ASN A 366 1.13 14.13 2.41
C ASN A 366 0.06 13.06 2.16
N ALA A 367 -0.79 13.29 1.17
CA ALA A 367 -1.93 12.42 0.84
C ALA A 367 -1.60 11.47 -0.30
N ASN A 368 -2.02 10.20 -0.22
CA ASN A 368 -1.86 9.19 -1.27
C ASN A 368 -2.31 9.72 -2.65
N PRO A 369 -1.48 9.65 -3.71
CA PRO A 369 -0.21 8.91 -3.84
C PRO A 369 1.06 9.72 -3.55
N GLY A 370 0.95 10.76 -2.73
CA GLY A 370 1.99 11.72 -2.40
C GLY A 370 3.31 11.10 -1.96
N VAL A 371 4.41 11.61 -2.53
CA VAL A 371 5.78 11.20 -2.21
C VAL A 371 6.57 12.42 -1.71
N LEU A 372 7.14 12.31 -0.51
CA LEU A 372 8.13 13.24 0.03
C LEU A 372 9.45 12.51 0.22
N ALA A 373 10.55 13.06 -0.31
CA ALA A 373 11.85 12.48 -0.07
C ALA A 373 12.97 13.51 0.01
N GLY A 374 13.91 13.31 0.94
CA GLY A 374 15.16 14.06 1.00
C GLY A 374 16.29 13.22 1.59
N SER A 375 17.53 13.50 1.19
CA SER A 375 18.69 12.72 1.65
C SER A 375 19.12 13.03 3.08
N VAL A 376 18.75 14.22 3.59
CA VAL A 376 18.94 14.63 4.99
C VAL A 376 17.62 14.48 5.72
N CYS A 377 16.58 15.21 5.29
CA CYS A 377 15.23 15.14 5.84
C CYS A 377 14.23 15.11 4.70
N ALA A 378 13.13 14.37 4.84
CA ALA A 378 11.98 14.62 3.99
C ALA A 378 11.31 15.95 4.37
N ILE A 379 11.19 16.21 5.68
CA ILE A 379 10.52 17.37 6.23
C ILE A 379 11.39 17.91 7.37
N ARG A 380 11.67 19.21 7.36
CA ARG A 380 12.19 19.96 8.49
C ARG A 380 11.29 21.17 8.72
N THR A 381 10.84 21.41 9.94
CA THR A 381 10.04 22.61 10.26
C THR A 381 10.77 23.52 11.26
N GLY A 382 10.07 24.55 11.72
CA GLY A 382 10.65 25.72 12.38
C GLY A 382 10.64 25.60 13.90
N ALA A 383 10.50 26.73 14.58
CA ALA A 383 10.40 26.82 16.04
C ALA A 383 8.97 27.12 16.53
N ALA A 384 7.99 27.06 15.63
CA ALA A 384 6.58 27.26 15.93
C ALA A 384 5.88 25.92 16.13
N ASN A 385 4.62 25.93 16.57
CA ASN A 385 3.84 24.71 16.73
C ASN A 385 3.45 24.15 15.36
N ASP A 386 4.21 23.18 14.89
CA ASP A 386 4.15 22.62 13.54
C ASP A 386 3.30 21.35 13.50
N HIS A 387 2.78 21.02 12.31
CA HIS A 387 1.95 19.82 12.14
C HIS A 387 2.30 19.08 10.85
N VAL A 388 2.72 17.83 11.00
CA VAL A 388 2.97 16.91 9.88
C VAL A 388 1.94 15.79 9.89
N THR A 389 1.20 15.62 8.80
CA THR A 389 0.24 14.53 8.60
C THR A 389 0.59 13.72 7.36
N ASN A 390 0.81 12.41 7.51
CA ASN A 390 0.91 11.47 6.40
C ASN A 390 -0.41 10.72 6.21
N GLU A 391 -1.19 11.10 5.21
CA GLU A 391 -2.45 10.46 4.83
C GLU A 391 -2.21 9.37 3.78
N GLN A 392 -1.54 8.29 4.20
CA GLN A 392 -1.18 7.13 3.36
C GLN A 392 -0.16 7.42 2.24
N GLY A 393 0.49 8.58 2.26
CA GLY A 393 1.61 8.88 1.37
C GLY A 393 2.89 8.12 1.72
N GLN A 394 3.94 8.35 0.92
CA GLN A 394 5.28 7.81 1.11
C GLN A 394 6.23 8.92 1.56
N ILE A 395 6.92 8.70 2.68
CA ILE A 395 7.96 9.61 3.21
C ILE A 395 9.28 8.84 3.31
N THR A 396 10.33 9.34 2.67
CA THR A 396 11.69 8.77 2.74
C THR A 396 12.70 9.83 3.17
N GLY A 397 13.33 9.63 4.32
CA GLY A 397 14.15 10.61 5.03
C GLY A 397 13.50 11.07 6.32
N ASN A 398 14.28 11.76 7.16
CA ASN A 398 13.85 12.15 8.50
C ASN A 398 12.73 13.19 8.49
N ILE A 399 11.95 13.21 9.56
CA ILE A 399 11.00 14.27 9.91
C ILE A 399 11.56 14.97 11.15
N GLU A 400 11.87 16.26 11.05
CA GLU A 400 12.40 17.07 12.16
C GLU A 400 11.44 18.25 12.37
N THR A 401 10.74 18.33 13.51
CA THR A 401 9.75 19.42 13.72
C THR A 401 10.29 20.63 14.49
N GLY A 402 11.44 20.49 15.15
CA GLY A 402 12.19 21.61 15.69
C GLY A 402 11.87 21.91 17.15
N SER A 403 11.28 23.06 17.45
CA SER A 403 10.85 23.38 18.82
C SER A 403 9.46 23.95 18.79
N GLY A 404 8.76 23.96 19.91
CA GLY A 404 7.35 24.34 19.95
C GLY A 404 6.51 23.13 20.34
N ASP A 405 5.19 23.28 20.42
CA ASP A 405 4.33 22.12 20.70
C ASP A 405 3.84 21.53 19.37
N ASP A 406 4.54 20.51 18.89
CA ASP A 406 4.39 19.94 17.55
C ASP A 406 3.48 18.72 17.52
N MET A 407 2.94 18.43 16.33
CA MET A 407 2.13 17.26 16.08
C MET A 407 2.59 16.49 14.84
N VAL A 408 2.85 15.19 15.00
CA VAL A 408 3.10 14.26 13.90
C VAL A 408 2.01 13.18 13.88
N GLN A 409 1.28 13.07 12.77
CA GLN A 409 0.20 12.10 12.57
C GLN A 409 0.49 11.21 11.37
N ILE A 410 0.61 9.90 11.61
CA ILE A 410 0.79 8.89 10.57
C ILE A 410 -0.50 8.10 10.44
N LEU A 411 -1.24 8.28 9.36
CA LEU A 411 -2.55 7.68 9.11
C LEU A 411 -2.46 6.51 8.10
N GLY A 412 -1.35 5.78 8.13
CA GLY A 412 -0.97 4.73 7.18
C GLY A 412 0.12 5.17 6.19
N GLY A 413 0.31 4.39 5.12
CA GLY A 413 1.34 4.65 4.11
C GLY A 413 2.71 4.11 4.52
N ALA A 414 3.78 4.82 4.17
CA ALA A 414 5.14 4.46 4.60
C ALA A 414 5.91 5.67 5.10
N VAL A 415 6.62 5.50 6.21
CA VAL A 415 7.59 6.45 6.74
C VAL A 415 8.90 5.72 6.95
N ASN A 416 9.89 6.05 6.14
CA ASN A 416 11.22 5.45 6.17
C ASN A 416 12.26 6.52 6.55
N GLY A 417 12.40 6.75 7.86
CA GLY A 417 13.29 7.74 8.45
C GLY A 417 13.01 7.88 9.95
N ASP A 418 13.89 8.60 10.63
CA ASP A 418 13.71 8.97 12.03
C ASP A 418 12.72 10.14 12.15
N ILE A 419 12.07 10.26 13.31
CA ILE A 419 11.14 11.36 13.62
C ILE A 419 11.65 12.04 14.89
N ASP A 420 12.04 13.31 14.80
CA ASP A 420 12.53 14.08 15.93
C ASP A 420 11.67 15.32 16.14
N ALA A 421 10.99 15.39 17.27
CA ALA A 421 10.15 16.52 17.64
C ALA A 421 10.91 17.65 18.37
N GLY A 422 12.13 17.37 18.86
CA GLY A 422 12.97 18.37 19.51
C GLY A 422 12.45 18.85 20.87
N GLU A 423 12.36 20.16 21.10
CA GLU A 423 11.98 20.75 22.40
C GLU A 423 10.53 21.23 22.41
N GLY A 424 9.69 20.72 23.31
CA GLY A 424 8.27 21.06 23.27
C GLY A 424 7.39 20.28 24.22
N VAL A 425 6.07 20.41 24.02
CA VAL A 425 5.09 19.40 24.42
C VAL A 425 4.52 18.78 23.15
N ASP A 426 5.15 17.69 22.72
CA ASP A 426 4.97 17.16 21.38
C ASP A 426 4.10 15.90 21.36
N THR A 427 3.37 15.74 20.26
CA THR A 427 2.43 14.63 20.08
C THR A 427 2.74 13.81 18.83
N LEU A 428 2.94 12.50 19.01
CA LEU A 428 3.01 11.52 17.93
C LEU A 428 1.76 10.64 17.95
N HIS A 429 1.09 10.51 16.81
CA HIS A 429 0.00 9.55 16.64
C HIS A 429 0.29 8.67 15.43
N ILE A 430 0.47 7.36 15.66
CA ILE A 430 0.64 6.36 14.61
C ILE A 430 -0.60 5.50 14.54
N LYS A 431 -1.17 5.40 13.33
CA LYS A 431 -2.27 4.49 13.01
C LYS A 431 -1.85 3.42 12.03
N GLY A 432 -2.36 2.22 12.22
CA GLY A 432 -2.30 1.16 11.20
C GLY A 432 -3.09 1.55 9.96
N SER A 433 -2.78 0.89 8.83
CA SER A 433 -3.41 1.26 7.56
C SER A 433 -4.91 0.94 7.56
N PRO A 434 -5.77 1.86 7.08
CA PRO A 434 -7.21 1.63 7.01
C PRO A 434 -7.64 0.47 6.11
N ASP A 435 -6.75 0.01 5.22
CA ASP A 435 -6.97 -1.11 4.30
C ASP A 435 -6.66 -2.48 4.91
N GLY A 436 -6.24 -2.52 6.17
CA GLY A 436 -5.87 -3.74 6.89
C GLY A 436 -4.44 -4.21 6.66
N THR A 437 -3.64 -3.50 5.86
CA THR A 437 -2.21 -3.79 5.74
C THR A 437 -1.47 -3.34 7.00
N PRO A 438 -0.52 -4.14 7.54
CA PRO A 438 0.28 -3.69 8.68
C PRO A 438 1.14 -2.47 8.31
N PHE A 439 1.07 -1.41 9.11
CA PHE A 439 2.00 -0.29 9.01
C PHE A 439 3.30 -0.65 9.71
N VAL A 440 4.43 -0.62 9.00
CA VAL A 440 5.74 -0.98 9.56
C VAL A 440 6.55 0.28 9.84
N TYR A 441 6.99 0.46 11.09
CA TYR A 441 7.91 1.52 11.48
C TYR A 441 9.21 0.95 12.04
N SER A 442 10.32 1.31 11.37
CA SER A 442 11.67 0.83 11.70
C SER A 442 12.64 1.95 12.09
N GLY A 443 12.18 3.20 12.10
CA GLY A 443 12.99 4.36 12.50
C GLY A 443 13.03 4.56 14.02
N HIS A 444 13.67 5.65 14.44
CA HIS A 444 13.65 6.12 15.82
C HIS A 444 12.80 7.39 15.93
N ALA A 445 11.76 7.36 16.77
CA ALA A 445 10.98 8.54 17.13
C ALA A 445 11.42 9.11 18.49
N THR A 446 11.77 10.39 18.57
CA THR A 446 12.28 11.08 19.76
C THR A 446 11.60 12.41 20.02
N GLY A 447 11.67 12.87 21.27
CA GLY A 447 11.20 14.20 21.67
C GLY A 447 9.69 14.30 21.89
N PHE A 448 8.99 13.22 22.26
CA PHE A 448 7.53 13.24 22.42
C PHE A 448 7.06 13.15 23.87
N GLU A 449 6.14 14.00 24.28
CA GLU A 449 5.45 13.91 25.57
C GLU A 449 4.24 12.98 25.50
N SER A 450 3.57 12.94 24.34
CA SER A 450 2.41 12.08 24.11
C SER A 450 2.59 11.23 22.85
N VAL A 451 2.53 9.92 23.01
CA VAL A 451 2.55 8.97 21.89
C VAL A 451 1.29 8.11 21.91
N GLY A 452 0.60 8.05 20.78
CA GLY A 452 -0.57 7.21 20.57
C GLY A 452 -0.36 6.18 19.46
N PHE A 453 -0.61 4.91 19.76
CA PHE A 453 -0.76 3.84 18.77
C PHE A 453 -2.23 3.43 18.70
N ASP A 454 -2.84 3.49 17.54
CA ASP A 454 -4.30 3.34 17.39
C ASP A 454 -4.66 2.68 16.05
N HIS A 455 -5.88 2.14 15.91
CA HIS A 455 -6.45 1.54 14.69
C HIS A 455 -5.54 0.55 13.92
N GLY A 456 -5.94 -0.71 13.83
CA GLY A 456 -5.27 -1.69 12.95
C GLY A 456 -3.88 -2.12 13.44
N THR A 457 -3.10 -2.78 12.59
CA THR A 457 -1.82 -3.38 12.98
C THR A 457 -0.64 -2.45 12.70
N ILE A 458 0.12 -2.16 13.75
CA ILE A 458 1.37 -1.39 13.72
C ILE A 458 2.51 -2.33 14.09
N VAL A 459 3.43 -2.55 13.15
CA VAL A 459 4.65 -3.34 13.36
C VAL A 459 5.79 -2.39 13.69
N LEU A 460 6.10 -2.26 14.98
CA LEU A 460 7.24 -1.49 15.45
C LEU A 460 8.46 -2.41 15.51
N ASN A 461 9.41 -2.17 14.62
CA ASN A 461 10.73 -2.83 14.61
C ASN A 461 11.86 -1.85 14.97
N GLY A 462 11.56 -0.56 15.03
CA GLY A 462 12.46 0.51 15.48
C GLY A 462 12.29 0.85 16.96
N GLN A 463 12.48 2.12 17.29
CA GLN A 463 12.36 2.63 18.66
C GLN A 463 11.41 3.84 18.70
N VAL A 464 10.57 3.93 19.73
CA VAL A 464 9.74 5.11 19.99
C VAL A 464 9.94 5.57 21.43
N ASP A 465 10.38 6.81 21.60
CA ASP A 465 10.63 7.43 22.89
C ASP A 465 9.51 8.41 23.21
N GLY A 466 9.03 8.39 24.45
CA GLY A 466 8.13 9.41 24.96
C GLY A 466 7.79 9.26 26.43
N THR A 467 7.22 10.30 27.04
CA THR A 467 6.93 10.26 28.49
C THR A 467 5.57 9.64 28.81
N GLY A 468 4.57 9.79 27.94
CA GLY A 468 3.27 9.14 28.04
C GLY A 468 2.91 8.40 26.75
N ILE A 469 3.01 7.06 26.78
CA ILE A 469 2.80 6.22 25.61
C ILE A 469 1.57 5.37 25.82
N ARG A 470 0.62 5.46 24.88
CA ARG A 470 -0.64 4.74 24.95
C ARG A 470 -0.88 3.93 23.69
N LEU A 471 -1.15 2.64 23.88
CA LEU A 471 -1.78 1.81 22.86
C LEU A 471 -3.29 1.84 23.11
N PHE A 472 -4.05 2.41 22.18
CA PHE A 472 -5.50 2.53 22.25
C PHE A 472 -6.20 1.20 21.95
N ASP A 473 -7.46 1.08 22.39
CA ASP A 473 -8.28 -0.14 22.29
C ASP A 473 -8.53 -0.64 20.86
N THR A 474 -8.45 0.25 19.87
CA THR A 474 -8.58 -0.13 18.46
C THR A 474 -7.26 -0.50 17.78
N GLY A 475 -6.13 -0.33 18.47
CA GLY A 475 -4.79 -0.59 17.95
C GLY A 475 -4.24 -1.98 18.31
N ARG A 476 -3.45 -2.55 17.39
CA ARG A 476 -2.54 -3.67 17.66
C ARG A 476 -1.10 -3.21 17.45
N LEU A 477 -0.27 -3.29 18.49
CA LEU A 477 1.16 -3.06 18.40
C LEU A 477 1.88 -4.41 18.39
N GLN A 478 2.68 -4.67 17.37
CA GLN A 478 3.49 -5.88 17.25
C GLN A 478 4.91 -5.57 16.78
N GLY A 479 5.78 -6.58 16.69
CA GLY A 479 7.13 -6.46 16.17
C GLY A 479 8.21 -6.63 17.24
N THR A 480 9.47 -6.47 16.85
CA THR A 480 10.63 -6.69 17.75
C THR A 480 11.20 -5.39 18.32
N GLY A 481 10.45 -4.30 18.21
CA GLY A 481 10.91 -2.96 18.52
C GLY A 481 10.95 -2.65 20.01
N ARG A 482 11.22 -1.37 20.27
CA ARG A 482 11.41 -0.85 21.61
C ARG A 482 10.60 0.41 21.84
N VAL A 483 10.03 0.52 23.02
CA VAL A 483 9.45 1.74 23.55
C VAL A 483 10.31 2.25 24.70
N VAL A 484 10.59 3.54 24.78
CA VAL A 484 11.26 4.17 25.93
C VAL A 484 10.30 5.16 26.58
N GLY A 485 9.87 4.86 27.80
CA GLY A 485 8.74 5.52 28.44
C GLY A 485 7.78 4.55 29.11
N THR A 486 6.80 5.09 29.83
CA THR A 486 5.71 4.29 30.37
C THR A 486 4.71 3.96 29.26
N LEU A 487 4.45 2.66 29.05
CA LEU A 487 3.48 2.17 28.06
C LEU A 487 2.21 1.69 28.77
N SER A 488 1.10 2.41 28.57
CA SER A 488 -0.25 1.97 28.97
C SER A 488 -0.96 1.30 27.78
N ASN A 489 -1.17 0.00 27.87
CA ASN A 489 -1.81 -0.82 26.84
C ASN A 489 -3.32 -0.99 27.10
N TYR A 490 -4.16 -0.44 26.23
CA TYR A 490 -5.62 -0.68 26.18
C TYR A 490 -6.05 -1.53 24.99
N GLY A 491 -5.16 -1.77 24.02
CA GLY A 491 -5.40 -2.56 22.81
C GLY A 491 -4.76 -3.94 22.88
N VAL A 492 -4.15 -4.38 21.79
CA VAL A 492 -3.43 -5.66 21.72
C VAL A 492 -1.93 -5.43 21.52
N LEU A 493 -1.12 -5.80 22.51
CA LEU A 493 0.34 -5.86 22.37
C LEU A 493 0.73 -7.31 22.05
N ALA A 494 1.40 -7.54 20.92
CA ALA A 494 1.85 -8.86 20.47
C ALA A 494 3.37 -8.82 20.22
N PRO A 495 4.20 -9.20 21.20
CA PRO A 495 5.65 -9.12 21.07
C PRO A 495 6.19 -9.96 19.91
N GLY A 496 7.21 -9.47 19.23
CA GLY A 496 7.88 -10.18 18.15
C GLY A 496 7.19 -10.08 16.78
N ASN A 497 7.79 -10.77 15.81
CA ASN A 497 7.13 -11.11 14.54
C ASN A 497 6.78 -12.61 14.54
N SER A 498 6.36 -13.12 15.70
CA SER A 498 5.84 -14.49 15.89
C SER A 498 6.87 -15.59 15.57
N ILE A 499 7.83 -15.96 16.44
CA ILE A 499 8.01 -15.67 17.87
C ILE A 499 9.15 -14.66 18.09
N GLY A 500 9.05 -13.78 19.08
CA GLY A 500 10.11 -12.84 19.43
C GLY A 500 9.94 -12.06 20.74
N THR A 501 10.60 -10.91 20.80
CA THR A 501 10.65 -10.09 22.01
C THR A 501 10.33 -8.64 21.68
N PHE A 502 9.53 -8.00 22.53
CA PHE A 502 9.28 -6.56 22.50
C PHE A 502 9.77 -5.94 23.80
N THR A 503 10.38 -4.75 23.72
CA THR A 503 11.02 -4.13 24.89
C THR A 503 10.33 -2.82 25.28
N VAL A 504 9.95 -2.69 26.55
CA VAL A 504 9.53 -1.43 27.19
C VAL A 504 10.66 -0.98 28.13
N THR A 505 11.25 0.17 27.87
CA THR A 505 12.22 0.81 28.77
C THR A 505 11.52 1.88 29.59
N GLY A 506 10.81 1.42 30.61
CA GLY A 506 9.96 2.20 31.50
C GLY A 506 9.00 1.26 32.19
N ASP A 507 7.94 1.80 32.77
CA ASP A 507 6.87 1.02 33.38
C ASP A 507 5.88 0.52 32.32
N TYR A 508 5.22 -0.61 32.59
CA TYR A 508 4.19 -1.18 31.73
C TYR A 508 2.87 -1.36 32.48
N GLU A 509 1.79 -0.82 31.92
CA GLU A 509 0.42 -0.94 32.46
C GLU A 509 -0.48 -1.66 31.47
N GLN A 510 -0.92 -2.87 31.84
CA GLN A 510 -1.81 -3.70 31.03
C GLN A 510 -3.28 -3.44 31.40
N ASN A 511 -4.07 -2.94 30.45
CA ASN A 511 -5.52 -2.76 30.54
C ASN A 511 -6.28 -3.47 29.38
N GLY A 512 -5.59 -3.79 28.29
CA GLY A 512 -6.12 -4.54 27.13
C GLY A 512 -5.65 -6.00 27.13
N THR A 513 -5.12 -6.46 25.99
CA THR A 513 -4.56 -7.81 25.81
C THR A 513 -3.05 -7.80 25.56
N LEU A 514 -2.32 -8.70 26.22
CA LEU A 514 -0.97 -9.12 25.83
C LEU A 514 -1.09 -10.49 25.16
N GLU A 515 -0.72 -10.57 23.88
CA GLU A 515 -0.76 -11.81 23.11
C GLU A 515 0.61 -12.47 23.12
N ILE A 516 0.65 -13.78 23.39
CA ILE A 516 1.89 -14.56 23.51
C ILE A 516 1.79 -15.77 22.59
N GLU A 517 2.56 -15.80 21.51
CA GLU A 517 2.66 -16.97 20.65
C GLU A 517 3.71 -17.95 21.17
N THR A 518 3.46 -19.25 20.99
CA THR A 518 4.40 -20.30 21.43
C THR A 518 4.34 -21.54 20.53
N ASP A 519 5.50 -22.17 20.37
CA ASP A 519 5.68 -23.44 19.65
C ASP A 519 6.00 -24.63 20.58
N GLY A 520 5.85 -24.44 21.90
CA GLY A 520 6.21 -25.41 22.93
C GLY A 520 7.70 -25.55 23.20
N THR A 521 8.55 -24.79 22.50
CA THR A 521 10.00 -24.70 22.74
C THR A 521 10.46 -23.27 23.02
N ALA A 522 9.84 -22.31 22.37
CA ALA A 522 9.98 -20.88 22.57
C ALA A 522 8.60 -20.23 22.68
N ASN A 523 8.59 -19.01 23.19
CA ASN A 523 7.40 -18.17 23.29
C ASN A 523 7.77 -16.70 23.16
N ASP A 524 6.77 -15.87 22.88
CA ASP A 524 6.93 -14.43 22.90
C ASP A 524 7.22 -13.93 24.31
N VAL A 525 8.07 -12.91 24.40
CA VAL A 525 8.45 -12.30 25.68
C VAL A 525 8.29 -10.78 25.61
N LEU A 526 7.62 -10.22 26.61
CA LEU A 526 7.63 -8.79 26.88
C LEU A 526 8.73 -8.48 27.90
N VAL A 527 9.77 -7.73 27.49
CA VAL A 527 10.83 -7.28 28.38
C VAL A 527 10.50 -5.88 28.90
N VAL A 528 10.49 -5.67 30.21
CA VAL A 528 10.15 -4.41 30.87
C VAL A 528 11.27 -3.94 31.80
N ASN A 529 11.96 -2.85 31.44
CA ASN A 529 12.97 -2.23 32.30
C ASN A 529 12.35 -1.26 33.32
N GLY A 530 11.35 -1.75 34.05
CA GLY A 530 10.58 -1.00 35.04
C GLY A 530 9.63 -1.92 35.81
N THR A 531 8.59 -1.34 36.38
CA THR A 531 7.50 -2.07 37.04
C THR A 531 6.41 -2.47 36.06
N VAL A 532 5.69 -3.54 36.38
CA VAL A 532 4.57 -4.05 35.58
C VAL A 532 3.32 -4.04 36.44
N LEU A 533 2.24 -3.46 35.93
CA LEU A 533 0.90 -3.54 36.51
C LEU A 533 -0.02 -4.29 35.54
N LEU A 534 -0.53 -5.44 35.97
CA LEU A 534 -1.55 -6.21 35.27
C LEU A 534 -2.91 -5.86 35.88
N GLY A 535 -3.65 -4.97 35.22
CA GLY A 535 -4.90 -4.43 35.74
C GLY A 535 -6.04 -5.45 35.73
N GLU A 536 -6.99 -5.28 36.65
CA GLU A 536 -8.21 -6.09 36.72
C GLU A 536 -9.00 -6.03 35.40
N GLY A 537 -9.39 -7.19 34.88
CA GLY A 537 -10.15 -7.31 33.62
C GLY A 537 -9.31 -7.17 32.34
N SER A 538 -7.99 -7.03 32.45
CA SER A 538 -7.07 -7.21 31.33
C SER A 538 -6.79 -8.68 31.05
N ALA A 539 -6.22 -9.01 29.88
CA ALA A 539 -5.96 -10.40 29.49
C ALA A 539 -4.51 -10.65 29.04
N ILE A 540 -4.00 -11.84 29.36
CA ILE A 540 -2.89 -12.47 28.64
C ILE A 540 -3.49 -13.61 27.80
N GLN A 541 -3.32 -13.54 26.49
CA GLN A 541 -3.83 -14.52 25.55
C GLN A 541 -2.68 -15.35 24.97
N VAL A 542 -2.64 -16.64 25.29
CA VAL A 542 -1.65 -17.57 24.76
C VAL A 542 -2.15 -18.15 23.42
N LEU A 543 -1.36 -17.99 22.37
CA LEU A 543 -1.62 -18.54 21.05
C LEU A 543 -0.66 -19.69 20.78
N GLN A 544 -1.19 -20.91 20.86
CA GLN A 544 -0.47 -22.10 20.43
C GLN A 544 -0.35 -22.10 18.90
N LEU A 545 0.87 -22.22 18.39
CA LEU A 545 1.11 -22.31 16.94
C LEU A 545 0.66 -23.67 16.38
N PRO A 546 0.09 -23.72 15.16
CA PRO A 546 -0.33 -24.97 14.52
C PRO A 546 0.80 -25.99 14.38
N GLY A 547 0.55 -27.25 14.70
CA GLY A 547 1.54 -28.34 14.65
C GLY A 547 2.48 -28.42 15.85
N HIS A 548 2.28 -27.58 16.86
CA HIS A 548 3.11 -27.50 18.06
C HIS A 548 2.31 -27.76 19.35
N PRO A 549 1.99 -29.04 19.68
CA PRO A 549 1.28 -29.38 20.91
C PRO A 549 2.11 -29.00 22.15
N LEU A 550 1.51 -28.27 23.09
CA LEU A 550 2.20 -27.86 24.32
C LEU A 550 2.27 -29.02 25.32
N PRO A 551 3.42 -29.41 25.86
CA PRO A 551 3.47 -30.43 26.91
C PRO A 551 2.65 -30.03 28.14
N ASP A 552 2.07 -31.00 28.84
CA ASP A 552 1.45 -30.74 30.15
C ASP A 552 2.55 -30.32 31.16
N GLY A 553 2.29 -29.28 31.95
CA GLY A 553 3.28 -28.64 32.80
C GLY A 553 4.33 -27.81 32.06
N TYR A 554 4.13 -27.52 30.76
CA TYR A 554 5.03 -26.62 30.03
C TYR A 554 5.03 -25.24 30.67
N SER A 555 6.21 -24.76 31.03
CA SER A 555 6.44 -23.50 31.72
C SER A 555 7.08 -22.50 30.77
N MET A 556 6.49 -21.31 30.65
CA MET A 556 6.94 -20.23 29.77
C MET A 556 7.03 -18.91 30.54
N SER A 557 8.17 -18.24 30.45
CA SER A 557 8.34 -16.86 30.94
C SER A 557 7.81 -15.92 29.86
N VAL A 558 6.78 -15.14 30.18
CA VAL A 558 6.10 -14.27 29.20
C VAL A 558 6.35 -12.79 29.43
N ILE A 559 6.77 -12.43 30.66
CA ILE A 559 7.19 -11.07 31.01
C ILE A 559 8.47 -11.15 31.83
N ASP A 560 9.54 -10.51 31.36
CA ASP A 560 10.79 -10.31 32.09
C ASP A 560 10.89 -8.85 32.52
N ALA A 561 10.78 -8.59 33.82
CA ALA A 561 10.75 -7.25 34.40
C ALA A 561 11.93 -7.02 35.36
N THR A 562 12.58 -5.86 35.27
CA THR A 562 13.61 -5.50 36.26
C THR A 562 13.01 -5.02 37.59
N GLY A 563 11.75 -4.56 37.58
CA GLY A 563 10.99 -4.09 38.73
C GLY A 563 10.02 -5.13 39.31
N THR A 564 9.04 -4.66 40.06
CA THR A 564 7.96 -5.49 40.63
C THR A 564 6.85 -5.70 39.61
N ILE A 565 6.33 -6.93 39.53
CA ILE A 565 5.12 -7.27 38.78
C ILE A 565 3.96 -7.34 39.79
N THR A 566 2.92 -6.54 39.55
CA THR A 566 1.70 -6.51 40.36
C THR A 566 0.56 -7.07 39.51
N ASP A 567 -0.03 -8.17 39.96
CA ASP A 567 -1.21 -8.77 39.34
C ASP A 567 -2.46 -8.43 40.17
N GLU A 568 -3.37 -7.65 39.58
CA GLU A 568 -4.65 -7.26 40.19
C GLU A 568 -5.82 -8.17 39.74
N GLY A 569 -5.55 -9.25 39.01
CA GLY A 569 -6.54 -10.19 38.51
C GLY A 569 -6.61 -10.22 36.98
N VAL A 570 -5.47 -10.50 36.33
CA VAL A 570 -5.41 -10.70 34.88
C VAL A 570 -6.12 -11.99 34.46
N ASP A 571 -6.89 -11.93 33.37
CA ASP A 571 -7.51 -13.11 32.77
C ASP A 571 -6.49 -13.84 31.88
N LEU A 572 -6.35 -15.15 32.10
CA LEU A 572 -5.52 -16.01 31.26
C LEU A 572 -6.42 -16.75 30.27
N THR A 573 -6.19 -16.54 28.98
CA THR A 573 -6.98 -17.15 27.90
C THR A 573 -6.07 -17.81 26.88
N SER A 574 -6.63 -18.67 26.03
CA SER A 574 -5.88 -19.26 24.92
C SER A 574 -6.76 -19.46 23.69
N ASN A 575 -6.14 -19.76 22.56
CA ASN A 575 -6.84 -20.23 21.35
C ASN A 575 -7.24 -21.71 21.40
N SER A 576 -7.13 -22.37 22.57
CA SER A 576 -7.47 -23.77 22.75
C SER A 576 -8.66 -23.96 23.69
N LEU A 577 -9.51 -24.94 23.38
CA LEU A 577 -10.64 -25.33 24.22
C LEU A 577 -10.25 -26.26 25.39
N LEU A 578 -9.01 -26.79 25.39
CA LEU A 578 -8.53 -27.78 26.38
C LEU A 578 -7.33 -27.32 27.20
N LEU A 579 -6.66 -26.24 26.79
CA LEU A 579 -5.49 -25.72 27.49
C LEU A 579 -5.91 -24.64 28.49
N HIS A 580 -5.44 -24.80 29.72
CA HIS A 580 -5.61 -23.86 30.82
C HIS A 580 -4.25 -23.42 31.32
N PHE A 581 -4.16 -22.16 31.74
CA PHE A 581 -2.92 -21.57 32.23
C PHE A 581 -3.09 -21.11 33.66
N THR A 582 -2.05 -21.35 34.47
CA THR A 582 -1.90 -20.74 35.78
C THR A 582 -0.65 -19.86 35.77
N ALA A 583 -0.70 -18.72 36.45
CA ALA A 583 0.44 -17.82 36.55
C ALA A 583 1.15 -17.93 37.91
N GLU A 584 2.48 -17.82 37.88
CA GLU A 584 3.30 -17.55 39.05
C GLU A 584 4.14 -16.29 38.78
N ALA A 585 3.89 -15.24 39.56
CA ALA A 585 4.75 -14.05 39.55
C ALA A 585 5.92 -14.28 40.52
N SER A 586 7.13 -14.36 39.97
CA SER A 586 8.36 -14.33 40.77
C SER A 586 8.96 -12.92 40.74
N ARG A 587 10.09 -12.70 41.43
CA ARG A 587 10.73 -11.38 41.43
C ARG A 587 11.30 -11.08 40.04
N GLY A 588 10.54 -10.31 39.25
CA GLY A 588 10.95 -9.84 37.94
C GLY A 588 10.65 -10.81 36.79
N ASP A 589 9.84 -11.84 37.01
CA ASP A 589 9.44 -12.77 35.95
C ASP A 589 7.98 -13.19 36.16
N PHE A 590 7.20 -13.19 35.10
CA PHE A 590 5.82 -13.70 35.07
C PHE A 590 5.80 -14.97 34.24
N VAL A 591 5.60 -16.10 34.92
CA VAL A 591 5.69 -17.43 34.33
C VAL A 591 4.30 -18.03 34.23
N LEU A 592 3.94 -18.54 33.06
CA LEU A 592 2.73 -19.34 32.85
C LEU A 592 3.09 -20.82 32.87
N GLU A 593 2.28 -21.61 33.55
CA GLU A 593 2.31 -23.07 33.50
C GLU A 593 1.05 -23.57 32.77
N CYS A 594 1.29 -24.32 31.70
CA CYS A 594 0.25 -24.93 30.88
C CYS A 594 -0.25 -26.22 31.52
N SER A 595 -1.57 -26.39 31.57
CA SER A 595 -2.24 -27.64 31.93
C SER A 595 -3.26 -28.01 30.87
N ARG A 596 -3.44 -29.31 30.62
CA ARG A 596 -4.37 -29.80 29.62
C ARG A 596 -5.47 -30.66 30.26
N ASP A 597 -6.71 -30.31 29.95
CA ASP A 597 -7.82 -31.23 30.17
C ASP A 597 -7.71 -32.41 29.21
N SER A 598 -7.92 -33.62 29.72
CA SER A 598 -8.01 -34.83 28.89
C SER A 598 -8.96 -34.59 27.72
N TYR A 599 -8.62 -35.09 26.54
CA TYR A 599 -9.52 -35.05 25.38
C TYR A 599 -10.86 -35.75 25.68
N GLY A 600 -10.90 -36.63 26.70
CA GLY A 600 -12.12 -37.31 27.15
C GLY A 600 -13.12 -36.37 27.83
N SER A 601 -12.69 -35.20 28.29
CA SER A 601 -13.54 -34.18 28.91
C SER A 601 -14.63 -33.65 27.96
N VAL A 602 -14.35 -33.68 26.66
CA VAL A 602 -15.28 -33.24 25.61
C VAL A 602 -16.01 -34.39 24.92
N ALA A 603 -15.66 -35.66 25.21
CA ALA A 603 -16.30 -36.83 24.62
C ALA A 603 -17.75 -37.02 25.11
N ALA A 604 -18.64 -37.45 24.22
CA ALA A 604 -20.05 -37.74 24.51
C ALA A 604 -20.38 -39.24 24.43
N THR A 605 -19.66 -40.02 23.61
CA THR A 605 -19.87 -41.48 23.44
C THR A 605 -18.67 -42.29 23.96
N GLY A 606 -18.89 -43.60 24.18
CA GLY A 606 -17.82 -44.51 24.59
C GLY A 606 -16.68 -44.58 23.58
N ASP A 607 -16.99 -44.56 22.27
CA ASP A 607 -15.98 -44.63 21.21
C ASP A 607 -15.15 -43.33 21.14
N GLN A 608 -15.80 -42.18 21.29
CA GLN A 608 -15.09 -40.89 21.41
C GLN A 608 -14.17 -40.88 22.63
N ALA A 609 -14.60 -41.45 23.76
CA ALA A 609 -13.78 -41.53 24.97
C ALA A 609 -12.56 -42.47 24.79
N GLU A 610 -12.69 -43.57 24.05
CA GLU A 610 -11.57 -44.46 23.74
C GLU A 610 -10.57 -43.82 22.77
N VAL A 611 -11.05 -43.10 21.74
CA VAL A 611 -10.19 -42.30 20.84
C VAL A 611 -9.47 -41.22 21.65
N ALA A 612 -10.20 -40.48 22.46
CA ALA A 612 -9.63 -39.46 23.34
C ALA A 612 -8.54 -40.03 24.27
N ARG A 613 -8.78 -41.20 24.88
CA ARG A 613 -7.79 -41.90 25.71
C ARG A 613 -6.53 -42.28 24.91
N ALA A 614 -6.68 -42.63 23.63
CA ALA A 614 -5.54 -42.88 22.76
C ALA A 614 -4.77 -41.59 22.45
N LEU A 615 -5.47 -40.48 22.19
CA LEU A 615 -4.86 -39.16 21.98
C LEU A 615 -4.13 -38.67 23.25
N ASP A 616 -4.75 -38.81 24.43
CA ASP A 616 -4.14 -38.48 25.72
C ASP A 616 -2.81 -39.23 25.92
N SER A 617 -2.72 -40.49 25.49
CA SER A 617 -1.49 -41.28 25.61
C SER A 617 -0.41 -40.91 24.58
N GLY A 618 -0.78 -40.19 23.52
CA GLY A 618 0.09 -39.85 22.40
C GLY A 618 0.47 -38.38 22.31
N VAL A 619 -0.04 -37.53 23.21
CA VAL A 619 0.25 -36.08 23.22
C VAL A 619 1.72 -35.81 23.55
N ASP A 620 2.27 -36.54 24.52
CA ASP A 620 3.66 -36.40 24.94
C ASP A 620 4.62 -36.93 23.86
N GLY A 621 5.29 -36.01 23.18
CA GLY A 621 6.22 -36.34 22.09
C GLY A 621 5.55 -36.52 20.73
N ALA A 622 4.30 -36.06 20.58
CA ALA A 622 3.65 -35.98 19.27
C ALA A 622 4.50 -35.19 18.27
N THR A 623 4.69 -35.74 17.08
CA THR A 623 5.42 -35.10 15.97
C THR A 623 4.73 -35.41 14.65
N GLY A 624 5.00 -34.61 13.61
CA GLY A 624 4.42 -34.80 12.28
C GLY A 624 2.89 -34.63 12.29
N ASP A 625 2.19 -35.50 11.55
CA ASP A 625 0.73 -35.41 11.36
C ASP A 625 -0.06 -35.53 12.67
N LEU A 626 0.44 -36.29 13.67
CA LEU A 626 -0.22 -36.38 14.97
C LEU A 626 -0.20 -35.03 15.71
N ALA A 627 0.90 -34.28 15.63
CA ALA A 627 1.01 -32.96 16.24
C ALA A 627 0.04 -31.95 15.59
N GLU A 628 -0.09 -32.00 14.25
CA GLU A 628 -1.06 -31.20 13.49
C GLU A 628 -2.49 -31.54 13.91
N VAL A 629 -2.84 -32.83 13.98
CA VAL A 629 -4.17 -33.31 14.40
C VAL A 629 -4.53 -32.85 15.81
N LEU A 630 -3.61 -32.95 16.77
CA LEU A 630 -3.85 -32.57 18.16
C LEU A 630 -4.08 -31.06 18.29
N THR A 631 -3.21 -30.24 17.69
CA THR A 631 -3.35 -28.77 17.74
C THR A 631 -4.60 -28.27 17.01
N GLU A 632 -4.95 -28.85 15.87
CA GLU A 632 -6.21 -28.52 15.16
C GLU A 632 -7.45 -28.94 15.94
N LEU A 633 -7.39 -30.06 16.68
CA LEU A 633 -8.46 -30.48 17.58
C LEU A 633 -8.60 -29.51 18.77
N GLU A 634 -7.48 -29.10 19.35
CA GLU A 634 -7.39 -28.13 20.45
C GLU A 634 -7.92 -26.75 20.05
N ALA A 635 -7.67 -26.30 18.81
CA ALA A 635 -8.10 -25.01 18.28
C ALA A 635 -9.58 -24.94 17.86
N LEU A 636 -10.36 -26.02 18.04
CA LEU A 636 -11.77 -26.01 17.66
C LEU A 636 -12.60 -25.06 18.54
N PRO A 637 -13.57 -24.34 17.96
CA PRO A 637 -14.26 -23.25 18.67
C PRO A 637 -15.31 -23.74 19.69
N SER A 638 -15.60 -25.05 19.75
CA SER A 638 -16.67 -25.55 20.63
C SER A 638 -16.58 -27.04 20.92
N VAL A 639 -17.14 -27.45 22.06
CA VAL A 639 -17.26 -28.86 22.46
C VAL A 639 -17.98 -29.72 21.41
N PRO A 640 -19.11 -29.31 20.80
CA PRO A 640 -19.72 -30.10 19.72
C PRO A 640 -18.83 -30.28 18.49
N ALA A 641 -18.01 -29.29 18.15
CA ALA A 641 -17.04 -29.42 17.05
C ALA A 641 -15.94 -30.44 17.41
N ALA A 642 -15.43 -30.41 18.64
CA ALA A 642 -14.47 -31.40 19.13
C ALA A 642 -15.07 -32.81 19.19
N GLN A 643 -16.34 -32.95 19.57
CA GLN A 643 -17.06 -34.24 19.55
C GLN A 643 -17.19 -34.81 18.14
N ASP A 644 -17.52 -33.97 17.15
CA ASP A 644 -17.58 -34.42 15.76
C ASP A 644 -16.19 -34.79 15.24
N ALA A 645 -15.14 -34.04 15.58
CA ALA A 645 -13.76 -34.40 15.25
C ALA A 645 -13.35 -35.76 15.87
N LEU A 646 -13.61 -35.97 17.16
CA LEU A 646 -13.36 -37.26 17.83
C LEU A 646 -14.16 -38.41 17.19
N ARG A 647 -15.41 -38.16 16.77
CA ARG A 647 -16.23 -39.13 16.04
C ARG A 647 -15.59 -39.48 14.70
N GLN A 648 -15.18 -38.48 13.92
CA GLN A 648 -14.49 -38.69 12.64
C GLN A 648 -13.15 -39.42 12.82
N LEU A 649 -12.50 -39.28 13.99
CA LEU A 649 -11.29 -40.01 14.35
C LEU A 649 -11.54 -41.47 14.74
N ALA A 650 -12.76 -41.81 15.17
CA ALA A 650 -13.14 -43.16 15.58
C ALA A 650 -13.24 -44.14 14.40
N PRO A 651 -13.05 -45.46 14.64
CA PRO A 651 -13.20 -46.49 13.61
C PRO A 651 -14.66 -46.92 13.39
N ASP A 652 -15.62 -45.98 13.45
CA ASP A 652 -17.07 -46.25 13.36
C ASP A 652 -17.49 -46.89 12.02
N ALA A 653 -16.78 -46.56 10.95
CA ALA A 653 -16.92 -47.16 9.62
C ALA A 653 -16.83 -48.70 9.64
N PHE A 654 -16.03 -49.27 10.55
CA PHE A 654 -15.87 -50.73 10.64
C PHE A 654 -17.10 -51.44 11.23
N GLU A 655 -17.77 -50.82 12.22
CA GLU A 655 -18.98 -51.40 12.79
C GLU A 655 -20.09 -51.50 11.73
N ALA A 656 -20.23 -50.47 10.88
CA ALA A 656 -21.16 -50.48 9.76
C ALA A 656 -20.86 -51.61 8.77
N MET A 657 -19.59 -51.89 8.46
CA MET A 657 -19.21 -53.02 7.60
C MET A 657 -19.56 -54.37 8.23
N THR A 658 -19.39 -54.53 9.53
CA THR A 658 -19.77 -55.76 10.23
C THR A 658 -21.28 -56.02 10.14
N VAL A 659 -22.10 -54.97 10.23
CA VAL A 659 -23.55 -55.08 9.98
C VAL A 659 -23.83 -55.49 8.53
N ALA A 660 -23.18 -54.87 7.56
CA ALA A 660 -23.33 -55.20 6.13
C ALA A 660 -22.96 -56.66 5.84
N THR A 661 -21.87 -57.19 6.42
CA THR A 661 -21.47 -58.62 6.28
C THR A 661 -22.54 -59.57 6.82
N ARG A 662 -23.14 -59.26 7.98
CA ARG A 662 -24.25 -60.05 8.55
C ARG A 662 -25.50 -60.02 7.66
N ARG A 663 -25.85 -58.86 7.10
CA ARG A 663 -26.95 -58.74 6.14
C ARG A 663 -26.68 -59.56 4.88
N GLY A 664 -25.46 -59.53 4.35
CA GLY A 664 -25.02 -60.38 3.23
C GLY A 664 -25.17 -61.87 3.51
N ALA A 665 -24.87 -62.32 4.74
CA ALA A 665 -25.10 -63.70 5.16
C ALA A 665 -26.60 -64.05 5.21
N GLY A 666 -27.44 -63.13 5.67
CA GLY A 666 -28.90 -63.27 5.64
C GLY A 666 -29.46 -63.43 4.23
N LEU A 667 -28.95 -62.66 3.26
CA LEU A 667 -29.32 -62.76 1.85
C LEU A 667 -28.92 -64.11 1.25
N PHE A 668 -27.71 -64.59 1.56
CA PHE A 668 -27.26 -65.93 1.16
C PHE A 668 -28.18 -67.02 1.73
N ALA A 669 -28.53 -66.92 3.01
CA ALA A 669 -29.44 -67.86 3.67
C ALA A 669 -30.82 -67.86 3.02
N ALA A 670 -31.40 -66.68 2.80
CA ALA A 670 -32.70 -66.53 2.13
C ALA A 670 -32.68 -67.15 0.73
N ALA A 671 -31.65 -66.83 -0.08
CA ALA A 671 -31.48 -67.41 -1.41
C ALA A 671 -31.37 -68.95 -1.39
N PHE A 672 -30.67 -69.51 -0.39
CA PHE A 672 -30.60 -70.96 -0.20
C PHE A 672 -31.97 -71.57 0.14
N PHE A 673 -32.69 -70.97 1.10
CA PHE A 673 -33.99 -71.48 1.55
C PHE A 673 -35.08 -71.36 0.49
N ASP A 674 -35.15 -70.23 -0.23
CA ASP A 674 -36.07 -70.03 -1.34
C ASP A 674 -35.85 -71.09 -2.42
N ARG A 675 -34.58 -71.36 -2.75
CA ARG A 675 -34.20 -72.42 -3.70
C ARG A 675 -34.53 -73.81 -3.16
N ALA A 676 -34.29 -74.09 -1.88
CA ALA A 676 -34.60 -75.37 -1.27
C ALA A 676 -36.12 -75.67 -1.36
N CYS A 677 -36.97 -74.66 -1.16
CA CYS A 677 -38.40 -74.74 -1.36
C CYS A 677 -38.79 -74.91 -2.85
N ALA A 678 -38.21 -74.10 -3.75
CA ALA A 678 -38.55 -74.11 -5.19
C ALA A 678 -38.16 -75.41 -5.92
N VAL A 679 -37.06 -76.08 -5.51
CA VAL A 679 -36.63 -77.36 -6.10
C VAL A 679 -37.61 -78.51 -5.77
N GLN A 680 -38.48 -78.33 -4.77
CA GLN A 680 -39.31 -79.40 -4.22
C GLN A 680 -40.76 -79.39 -4.74
N ASP A 681 -41.27 -78.25 -5.21
CA ASP A 681 -42.62 -78.15 -5.82
C ASP A 681 -42.73 -78.86 -7.18
N ARG A 682 -41.60 -79.18 -7.82
CA ARG A 682 -41.56 -79.91 -9.10
C ARG A 682 -41.64 -81.45 -8.96
N ARG A 683 -41.92 -81.99 -7.77
CA ARG A 683 -41.89 -83.45 -7.49
C ARG A 683 -43.22 -84.04 -6.97
N SER A 684 -44.37 -83.51 -7.38
CA SER A 684 -45.66 -84.17 -7.18
C SER A 684 -45.82 -85.36 -8.16
N PRO A 685 -46.04 -86.61 -7.69
CA PRO A 685 -46.22 -87.79 -8.56
C PRO A 685 -47.59 -87.83 -9.25
N ASP A 686 -48.57 -87.10 -8.73
CA ASP A 686 -49.91 -87.01 -9.29
C ASP A 686 -49.94 -85.75 -10.15
N GLY A 687 -50.10 -85.89 -11.47
CA GLY A 687 -50.14 -84.82 -12.48
C GLY A 687 -51.31 -83.82 -12.35
N ARG A 688 -51.57 -83.35 -11.13
CA ARG A 688 -52.42 -82.22 -10.80
C ARG A 688 -51.48 -81.07 -10.46
N SER A 689 -51.20 -80.24 -11.47
CA SER A 689 -50.86 -78.84 -11.24
C SER A 689 -51.88 -78.27 -10.26
N ALA A 690 -51.45 -77.99 -9.03
CA ALA A 690 -52.13 -77.00 -8.23
C ALA A 690 -52.10 -75.73 -9.09
N GLY A 691 -53.28 -75.29 -9.54
CA GLY A 691 -53.45 -74.00 -10.20
C GLY A 691 -53.01 -72.91 -9.23
N LEU A 692 -51.73 -72.59 -9.29
CA LEU A 692 -51.18 -71.33 -8.85
C LEU A 692 -50.85 -70.57 -10.13
N ASP A 693 -51.27 -69.32 -10.14
CA ASP A 693 -51.11 -68.34 -11.21
C ASP A 693 -49.74 -68.41 -11.91
N PRO A 694 -49.65 -68.17 -13.24
CA PRO A 694 -48.37 -67.99 -13.93
C PRO A 694 -47.54 -66.82 -13.38
N ASP A 695 -48.12 -66.00 -12.51
CA ASP A 695 -47.48 -64.85 -11.84
C ASP A 695 -46.70 -65.21 -10.56
N VAL A 696 -46.66 -66.49 -10.15
CA VAL A 696 -45.86 -66.93 -9.00
C VAL A 696 -44.80 -67.95 -9.43
N VAL A 697 -44.00 -67.56 -10.42
CA VAL A 697 -42.58 -67.93 -10.36
C VAL A 697 -42.03 -67.13 -9.18
N SER A 698 -41.46 -67.78 -8.17
CA SER A 698 -40.57 -67.11 -7.22
C SER A 698 -39.32 -66.66 -7.99
N ALA A 699 -39.52 -65.66 -8.83
CA ALA A 699 -38.49 -64.77 -9.27
C ALA A 699 -38.01 -64.09 -8.00
N GLY A 700 -36.89 -64.58 -7.46
CA GLY A 700 -35.93 -63.63 -6.88
C GLY A 700 -35.75 -62.49 -7.89
N PRO A 701 -35.55 -61.25 -7.41
CA PRO A 701 -35.76 -60.05 -8.19
C PRO A 701 -35.06 -60.15 -9.54
N LEU A 702 -35.84 -60.35 -10.61
CA LEU A 702 -35.37 -60.17 -11.96
C LEU A 702 -35.19 -58.66 -12.10
N LEU A 703 -33.93 -58.25 -12.28
CA LEU A 703 -33.57 -56.92 -12.77
C LEU A 703 -34.54 -56.52 -13.89
N ALA A 704 -35.23 -55.42 -13.67
CA ALA A 704 -36.16 -54.82 -14.61
C ALA A 704 -35.40 -54.18 -15.79
N ASP A 705 -34.71 -54.97 -16.62
CA ASP A 705 -34.33 -54.58 -18.00
C ASP A 705 -33.81 -55.75 -18.88
N ALA A 706 -34.32 -56.97 -18.71
CA ALA A 706 -33.95 -58.07 -19.61
C ALA A 706 -35.05 -58.33 -20.63
N ASP A 707 -34.77 -58.00 -21.91
CA ASP A 707 -35.61 -58.39 -23.06
C ASP A 707 -35.94 -59.90 -22.99
N PRO A 708 -37.23 -60.28 -22.89
CA PRO A 708 -37.64 -61.67 -22.77
C PRO A 708 -37.25 -62.54 -24.00
N ASN A 709 -36.80 -61.94 -25.10
CA ASN A 709 -36.30 -62.65 -26.29
C ASN A 709 -34.77 -62.76 -26.35
N SER A 710 -34.04 -62.31 -25.33
CA SER A 710 -32.58 -62.44 -25.28
C SER A 710 -32.18 -63.93 -25.32
N PRO A 711 -31.22 -64.32 -26.19
CA PRO A 711 -30.80 -65.70 -26.31
C PRO A 711 -30.24 -66.26 -24.98
N MET A 712 -29.78 -65.41 -24.06
CA MET A 712 -29.33 -65.82 -22.72
C MET A 712 -30.49 -66.30 -21.82
N VAL A 713 -31.67 -65.69 -21.91
CA VAL A 713 -32.87 -66.11 -21.15
C VAL A 713 -33.45 -67.38 -21.76
N ALA A 714 -33.50 -67.48 -23.08
CA ALA A 714 -33.91 -68.70 -23.78
C ALA A 714 -32.97 -69.88 -23.48
N GLN A 715 -31.67 -69.63 -23.34
CA GLN A 715 -30.67 -70.65 -23.03
C GLN A 715 -30.67 -71.04 -21.53
N ALA A 716 -30.99 -70.13 -20.61
CA ALA A 716 -31.21 -70.42 -19.19
C ALA A 716 -32.50 -71.24 -18.96
N VAL A 717 -33.58 -70.92 -19.68
CA VAL A 717 -34.82 -71.71 -19.69
C VAL A 717 -34.62 -73.07 -20.36
N ALA A 718 -33.80 -73.16 -21.43
CA ALA A 718 -33.44 -74.43 -22.06
C ALA A 718 -32.54 -75.31 -21.17
N ALA A 719 -31.62 -74.71 -20.39
CA ALA A 719 -30.80 -75.43 -19.41
C ALA A 719 -31.65 -75.95 -18.23
N ALA A 720 -32.65 -75.19 -17.78
CA ALA A 720 -33.63 -75.65 -16.79
C ALA A 720 -34.56 -76.75 -17.32
N GLY A 721 -34.84 -76.76 -18.63
CA GLY A 721 -35.63 -77.79 -19.32
C GLY A 721 -34.88 -79.09 -19.64
N ALA A 722 -33.56 -79.12 -19.54
CA ALA A 722 -32.71 -80.27 -19.89
C ALA A 722 -32.29 -81.16 -18.70
N GLN A 723 -32.98 -81.07 -17.55
CA GLN A 723 -32.81 -82.00 -16.42
C GLN A 723 -33.97 -83.01 -16.33
N ASN A 724 -34.60 -83.32 -17.46
CA ASN A 724 -35.52 -84.44 -17.57
C ASN A 724 -34.73 -85.73 -17.81
N ALA A 725 -35.00 -86.71 -16.96
CA ALA A 725 -34.58 -88.11 -17.07
C ALA A 725 -33.08 -88.41 -16.83
N SER A 726 -32.64 -88.28 -15.58
CA SER A 726 -31.76 -89.28 -14.99
C SER A 726 -32.01 -89.41 -13.50
N THR A 727 -32.11 -90.65 -13.02
CA THR A 727 -31.92 -91.04 -11.61
C THR A 727 -30.46 -90.82 -11.19
N SER A 728 -29.90 -89.64 -11.48
CA SER A 728 -28.51 -89.31 -11.16
C SER A 728 -28.43 -88.93 -9.69
N ALA A 729 -27.48 -89.55 -9.00
CA ALA A 729 -27.14 -89.31 -7.61
C ALA A 729 -26.55 -87.90 -7.35
N LEU A 730 -26.55 -86.97 -8.33
CA LEU A 730 -25.94 -85.64 -8.23
C LEU A 730 -26.79 -84.59 -8.96
N ARG A 731 -26.99 -83.41 -8.33
CA ARG A 731 -27.63 -82.22 -8.91
C ARG A 731 -26.82 -80.97 -8.61
N GLY A 732 -26.51 -80.17 -9.62
CA GLY A 732 -25.92 -78.83 -9.44
C GLY A 732 -26.99 -77.74 -9.43
N PHE A 733 -26.72 -76.63 -8.75
CA PHE A 733 -27.55 -75.43 -8.78
C PHE A 733 -26.69 -74.16 -8.81
N LEU A 734 -27.28 -73.11 -9.37
CA LEU A 734 -26.75 -71.75 -9.42
C LEU A 734 -27.93 -70.77 -9.28
N SER A 735 -27.80 -69.78 -8.42
CA SER A 735 -28.78 -68.70 -8.19
C SER A 735 -28.04 -67.39 -7.95
N THR A 736 -28.63 -66.28 -8.35
CA THR A 736 -28.16 -64.94 -7.97
C THR A 736 -29.07 -64.35 -6.90
N TYR A 737 -28.54 -63.44 -6.10
CA TYR A 737 -29.29 -62.67 -5.12
C TYR A 737 -28.69 -61.27 -5.02
N GLY A 738 -29.49 -60.31 -4.56
CA GLY A 738 -29.01 -58.97 -4.33
C GLY A 738 -30.01 -58.15 -3.51
N ALA A 739 -29.53 -57.06 -2.94
CA ALA A 739 -30.33 -56.12 -2.18
C ALA A 739 -29.72 -54.73 -2.26
N VAL A 740 -30.57 -53.71 -2.20
CA VAL A 740 -30.18 -52.35 -1.87
C VAL A 740 -30.89 -51.98 -0.56
N GLY A 741 -30.26 -51.17 0.28
CA GLY A 741 -30.87 -50.76 1.53
C GLY A 741 -30.20 -49.53 2.11
N ASP A 742 -30.98 -48.82 2.90
CA ASP A 742 -30.55 -47.71 3.73
C ASP A 742 -30.65 -48.15 5.19
N GLN A 743 -29.70 -47.69 6.00
CA GLN A 743 -29.65 -47.87 7.44
C GLN A 743 -29.48 -46.48 8.06
N ASP A 744 -30.50 -46.03 8.79
CA ASP A 744 -30.39 -44.82 9.60
C ASP A 744 -29.33 -44.96 10.71
N THR A 745 -28.75 -43.83 11.12
CA THR A 745 -27.85 -43.77 12.28
C THR A 745 -28.59 -44.17 13.56
N ASP A 746 -28.02 -45.10 14.34
CA ASP A 746 -28.57 -45.54 15.63
C ASP A 746 -27.49 -45.50 16.73
N GLY A 747 -27.43 -44.38 17.46
CA GLY A 747 -26.48 -44.17 18.54
C GLY A 747 -25.03 -44.22 18.07
N ASN A 748 -24.38 -45.37 18.24
CA ASN A 748 -22.98 -45.62 17.88
C ASN A 748 -22.79 -46.18 16.46
N LEU A 749 -23.86 -46.65 15.80
CA LEU A 749 -23.77 -47.16 14.43
C LEU A 749 -23.97 -46.02 13.43
N PRO A 750 -22.99 -45.72 12.56
CA PRO A 750 -23.19 -44.72 11.52
C PRO A 750 -24.23 -45.22 10.52
N GLY A 751 -25.00 -44.27 9.98
CA GLY A 751 -25.92 -44.55 8.90
C GLY A 751 -25.17 -44.89 7.61
N GLN A 752 -25.78 -45.73 6.78
CA GLN A 752 -25.16 -46.19 5.54
C GLN A 752 -26.19 -46.58 4.47
N ASP A 753 -25.89 -46.19 3.23
CA ASP A 753 -26.50 -46.74 2.04
C ASP A 753 -25.65 -47.91 1.52
N TYR A 754 -26.25 -49.06 1.27
CA TYR A 754 -25.52 -50.23 0.78
C TYR A 754 -26.21 -50.96 -0.36
N SER A 755 -25.40 -51.59 -1.21
CA SER A 755 -25.85 -52.47 -2.28
C SER A 755 -25.03 -53.77 -2.26
N THR A 756 -25.73 -54.90 -2.22
CA THR A 756 -25.13 -56.24 -2.24
C THR A 756 -25.57 -56.98 -3.49
N ALA A 757 -24.63 -57.61 -4.18
CA ALA A 757 -24.88 -58.57 -5.25
C ALA A 757 -24.10 -59.86 -4.98
N GLY A 758 -24.74 -61.00 -5.19
CA GLY A 758 -24.13 -62.30 -4.91
C GLY A 758 -24.63 -63.42 -5.79
N THR A 759 -23.82 -64.47 -5.84
CA THR A 759 -24.12 -65.72 -6.54
C THR A 759 -23.95 -66.88 -5.56
N LEU A 760 -24.97 -67.72 -5.49
CA LEU A 760 -25.03 -68.94 -4.72
C LEU A 760 -24.95 -70.13 -5.68
N PHE A 761 -24.07 -71.08 -5.41
CA PHE A 761 -23.91 -72.31 -6.18
C PHE A 761 -23.78 -73.51 -5.26
N GLY A 762 -24.03 -74.70 -5.77
CA GLY A 762 -23.78 -75.89 -5.00
C GLY A 762 -24.17 -77.17 -5.71
N VAL A 763 -23.90 -78.27 -5.02
CA VAL A 763 -24.16 -79.63 -5.50
C VAL A 763 -24.84 -80.43 -4.41
N GLU A 764 -25.88 -81.18 -4.78
CA GLU A 764 -26.62 -82.06 -3.89
C GLU A 764 -26.54 -83.49 -4.38
N PHE A 765 -26.40 -84.42 -3.45
CA PHE A 765 -26.35 -85.84 -3.71
C PHE A 765 -27.70 -86.49 -3.40
N GLY A 766 -28.15 -87.39 -4.26
CA GLY A 766 -29.36 -88.17 -4.02
C GLY A 766 -29.11 -89.25 -2.97
N ALA A 767 -29.80 -89.17 -1.83
CA ALA A 767 -29.81 -90.21 -0.80
C ALA A 767 -31.19 -90.89 -0.69
N PRO A 768 -31.30 -92.12 -0.15
CA PRO A 768 -32.57 -92.75 0.19
C PRO A 768 -33.36 -91.90 1.22
N GLU A 769 -34.70 -92.09 1.28
CA GLU A 769 -35.55 -91.56 2.37
C GLU A 769 -35.67 -90.02 2.45
N GLY A 770 -35.71 -89.33 1.30
CA GLY A 770 -36.10 -87.91 1.25
C GLY A 770 -35.00 -86.90 1.63
N PHE A 771 -33.82 -87.37 2.07
CA PHE A 771 -32.66 -86.54 2.36
C PHE A 771 -31.80 -86.22 1.12
N ARG A 772 -31.17 -85.04 1.15
CA ARG A 772 -30.25 -84.53 0.12
C ARG A 772 -29.08 -83.82 0.79
N PRO A 773 -28.02 -84.54 1.18
CA PRO A 773 -26.78 -83.91 1.59
C PRO A 773 -26.13 -83.23 0.38
N GLY A 774 -25.42 -82.15 0.60
CA GLY A 774 -24.78 -81.37 -0.45
C GLY A 774 -23.67 -80.48 0.07
N LEU A 775 -23.05 -79.77 -0.86
CA LEU A 775 -22.14 -78.67 -0.59
C LEU A 775 -22.75 -77.43 -1.23
N THR A 776 -22.88 -76.36 -0.45
CA THR A 776 -23.34 -75.05 -0.92
C THR A 776 -22.22 -74.04 -0.71
N GLY A 777 -22.08 -73.13 -1.65
CA GLY A 777 -21.15 -72.02 -1.54
C GLY A 777 -21.64 -70.82 -2.33
N GLY A 778 -20.91 -69.73 -2.25
CA GLY A 778 -21.25 -68.53 -2.98
C GLY A 778 -20.23 -67.44 -2.79
N TYR A 779 -20.32 -66.46 -3.68
CA TYR A 779 -19.56 -65.23 -3.62
C TYR A 779 -20.52 -64.04 -3.60
N SER A 780 -20.23 -63.03 -2.79
CA SER A 780 -20.98 -61.77 -2.79
C SER A 780 -20.06 -60.57 -2.66
N TYR A 781 -20.39 -59.52 -3.40
CA TYR A 781 -19.81 -58.20 -3.31
C TYR A 781 -20.83 -57.24 -2.69
N THR A 782 -20.39 -56.41 -1.74
CA THR A 782 -21.20 -55.33 -1.17
C THR A 782 -20.43 -54.02 -1.27
N HIS A 783 -21.07 -52.97 -1.76
CA HIS A 783 -20.58 -51.61 -1.66
C HIS A 783 -21.45 -50.83 -0.68
N SER A 784 -20.82 -50.02 0.18
CA SER A 784 -21.49 -49.19 1.18
C SER A 784 -20.91 -47.78 1.18
N SER A 785 -21.79 -46.77 1.26
CA SER A 785 -21.43 -45.36 1.46
C SER A 785 -21.99 -44.88 2.80
N LEU A 786 -21.12 -44.32 3.64
CA LEU A 786 -21.49 -43.86 4.97
C LEU A 786 -22.08 -42.45 4.93
N ASP A 787 -23.06 -42.22 5.81
CA ASP A 787 -23.69 -40.92 5.99
C ASP A 787 -22.70 -39.82 6.36
N ARG A 788 -23.14 -38.57 6.16
CA ARG A 788 -22.34 -37.36 6.44
C ARG A 788 -21.00 -37.32 5.68
N HIS A 789 -20.89 -38.05 4.57
CA HIS A 789 -19.66 -38.23 3.81
C HIS A 789 -18.51 -38.80 4.67
N ALA A 790 -18.83 -39.62 5.67
CA ALA A 790 -17.84 -40.19 6.59
C ALA A 790 -16.91 -41.21 5.90
N GLY A 791 -17.30 -41.74 4.74
CA GLY A 791 -16.50 -42.71 4.02
C GLY A 791 -17.28 -43.63 3.10
N SER A 792 -16.58 -44.63 2.57
CA SER A 792 -17.15 -45.72 1.80
C SER A 792 -16.41 -47.02 2.09
N GLY A 793 -17.05 -48.15 1.86
CA GLY A 793 -16.42 -49.46 2.00
C GLY A 793 -16.93 -50.48 1.01
N THR A 794 -16.13 -51.51 0.80
CA THR A 794 -16.45 -52.67 -0.02
C THR A 794 -16.19 -53.96 0.75
N ILE A 795 -17.07 -54.95 0.55
CA ILE A 795 -16.97 -56.26 1.20
C ILE A 795 -17.08 -57.33 0.13
N ASP A 796 -16.00 -58.06 -0.07
CA ASP A 796 -15.93 -59.27 -0.87
C ASP A 796 -16.08 -60.47 0.07
N SER A 797 -16.98 -61.40 -0.24
CA SER A 797 -17.26 -62.54 0.64
C SER A 797 -17.35 -63.83 -0.14
N ILE A 798 -16.59 -64.83 0.28
CA ILE A 798 -16.74 -66.21 -0.20
C ILE A 798 -17.24 -67.09 0.94
N ARG A 799 -18.26 -67.91 0.69
CA ARG A 799 -18.84 -68.85 1.66
C ARG A 799 -18.84 -70.25 1.08
N LEU A 800 -18.55 -71.26 1.89
CA LEU A 800 -18.60 -72.66 1.49
C LEU A 800 -18.90 -73.57 2.68
N GLY A 801 -19.73 -74.58 2.48
CA GLY A 801 -19.87 -75.66 3.46
C GLY A 801 -20.99 -76.66 3.16
N PRO A 802 -21.17 -77.65 4.05
CA PRO A 802 -22.19 -78.66 3.88
C PRO A 802 -23.61 -78.10 4.00
N SER A 803 -24.51 -78.65 3.18
CA SER A 803 -25.94 -78.40 3.23
C SER A 803 -26.72 -79.71 3.31
N LEU A 804 -27.88 -79.70 3.93
CA LEU A 804 -28.79 -80.82 3.99
C LEU A 804 -30.21 -80.34 3.73
N VAL A 805 -30.88 -80.95 2.76
CA VAL A 805 -32.27 -80.67 2.44
C VAL A 805 -33.09 -81.95 2.63
N PHE A 806 -34.18 -81.88 3.38
CA PHE A 806 -35.09 -83.00 3.66
C PHE A 806 -36.50 -82.68 3.18
N ALA A 807 -37.10 -83.63 2.47
CA ALA A 807 -38.49 -83.55 2.05
C ALA A 807 -39.15 -84.94 2.02
N GLU A 808 -40.18 -85.10 2.84
CA GLU A 808 -41.03 -86.29 2.89
C GLU A 808 -42.49 -85.87 3.13
N GLY A 809 -43.42 -86.30 2.27
CA GLY A 809 -44.84 -85.93 2.38
C GLY A 809 -45.07 -84.41 2.33
N PRO A 810 -45.70 -83.77 3.33
CA PRO A 810 -45.79 -82.31 3.48
C PRO A 810 -44.63 -81.70 4.30
N LEU A 811 -43.80 -82.52 4.97
CA LEU A 811 -42.76 -82.03 5.87
C LEU A 811 -41.52 -81.61 5.08
N ARG A 812 -41.03 -80.41 5.35
CA ARG A 812 -39.87 -79.80 4.68
C ARG A 812 -38.92 -79.24 5.72
N ALA A 813 -37.64 -79.51 5.54
CA ALA A 813 -36.57 -78.90 6.32
C ALA A 813 -35.36 -78.71 5.43
N ALA A 814 -34.66 -77.60 5.64
CA ALA A 814 -33.38 -77.33 5.01
C ALA A 814 -32.43 -76.79 6.07
N SER A 815 -31.17 -77.15 5.97
CA SER A 815 -30.11 -76.64 6.84
C SER A 815 -28.81 -76.56 6.05
N PHE A 816 -27.94 -75.67 6.49
CA PHE A 816 -26.58 -75.58 6.00
C PHE A 816 -25.68 -75.09 7.12
N LEU A 817 -24.40 -75.38 6.98
CA LEU A 817 -23.33 -74.82 7.80
C LEU A 817 -22.26 -74.37 6.82
N THR A 818 -21.97 -73.07 6.76
CA THR A 818 -20.94 -72.52 5.89
C THR A 818 -19.87 -71.82 6.71
N TYR A 819 -18.63 -71.97 6.27
CA TYR A 819 -17.53 -71.11 6.65
C TYR A 819 -17.40 -69.99 5.61
N GLY A 820 -17.23 -68.76 6.06
CA GLY A 820 -17.06 -67.56 5.25
C GLY A 820 -15.66 -66.97 5.39
N HIS A 821 -15.15 -66.40 4.31
CA HIS A 821 -14.04 -65.48 4.33
C HIS A 821 -14.49 -64.15 3.73
N HIS A 822 -14.13 -63.05 4.39
CA HIS A 822 -14.56 -61.71 4.05
C HIS A 822 -13.35 -60.79 3.91
N ASP A 823 -13.16 -60.21 2.73
CA ASP A 823 -12.17 -59.18 2.48
C ASP A 823 -12.92 -57.83 2.53
N ILE A 824 -12.53 -56.97 3.47
CA ILE A 824 -13.23 -55.73 3.79
C ILE A 824 -12.25 -54.56 3.58
N ASP A 825 -12.56 -53.68 2.63
CA ASP A 825 -11.84 -52.44 2.36
C ASP A 825 -12.69 -51.24 2.76
N VAL A 826 -12.13 -50.32 3.54
CA VAL A 826 -12.84 -49.14 4.05
C VAL A 826 -11.98 -47.90 3.91
N ASP A 827 -12.54 -46.84 3.31
CA ASP A 827 -11.99 -45.50 3.25
C ASP A 827 -12.81 -44.55 4.14
N ARG A 828 -12.18 -44.04 5.20
CA ARG A 828 -12.72 -43.04 6.14
C ARG A 828 -12.25 -41.65 5.77
N HIS A 829 -13.16 -40.67 5.73
CA HIS A 829 -12.81 -39.28 5.50
C HIS A 829 -12.80 -38.49 6.82
N ILE A 830 -11.72 -37.75 7.05
CA ILE A 830 -11.49 -36.95 8.26
C ILE A 830 -11.33 -35.49 7.83
N ALA A 831 -12.25 -34.65 8.27
CA ALA A 831 -12.36 -33.24 7.93
C ALA A 831 -12.86 -32.41 9.12
N PHE A 832 -11.94 -31.87 9.91
CA PHE A 832 -12.20 -30.88 10.95
C PHE A 832 -11.05 -29.86 10.98
N GLY A 833 -11.30 -28.62 11.42
CA GLY A 833 -10.31 -27.55 11.33
C GLY A 833 -9.68 -27.45 9.92
N GLY A 834 -8.35 -27.32 9.88
CA GLY A 834 -7.51 -27.43 8.69
C GLY A 834 -7.24 -28.86 8.20
N ILE A 835 -7.54 -29.89 8.99
CA ILE A 835 -7.30 -31.29 8.65
C ILE A 835 -8.20 -31.76 7.52
N ARG A 836 -7.60 -32.31 6.45
CA ARG A 836 -8.30 -33.07 5.40
C ARG A 836 -7.48 -34.33 5.11
N ARG A 837 -7.96 -35.50 5.55
CA ARG A 837 -7.25 -36.78 5.46
C ARG A 837 -8.21 -37.92 5.10
N THR A 838 -7.66 -38.98 4.52
CA THR A 838 -8.38 -40.25 4.29
C THR A 838 -7.64 -41.37 5.01
N GLY A 839 -8.33 -42.09 5.89
CA GLY A 839 -7.81 -43.29 6.52
C GLY A 839 -8.32 -44.52 5.79
N ALA A 840 -7.43 -45.33 5.24
CA ALA A 840 -7.77 -46.58 4.58
C ALA A 840 -7.47 -47.79 5.49
N LEU A 841 -8.34 -48.78 5.49
CA LEU A 841 -8.17 -50.04 6.22
C LEU A 841 -8.65 -51.22 5.38
N THR A 842 -7.79 -52.24 5.26
CA THR A 842 -8.12 -53.53 4.66
C THR A 842 -8.05 -54.63 5.72
N LEU A 843 -9.06 -55.50 5.77
CA LEU A 843 -9.18 -56.58 6.75
C LEU A 843 -9.62 -57.88 6.08
N ASP A 844 -8.94 -58.97 6.43
CA ASP A 844 -9.30 -60.34 6.03
C ASP A 844 -9.91 -61.08 7.24
N VAL A 845 -11.21 -61.34 7.21
CA VAL A 845 -11.96 -61.89 8.36
C VAL A 845 -12.49 -63.29 8.05
N PRO A 846 -12.02 -64.34 8.76
CA PRO A 846 -12.64 -65.66 8.72
C PRO A 846 -13.86 -65.72 9.66
N PHE A 847 -14.98 -66.28 9.21
CA PHE A 847 -16.22 -66.38 9.99
C PHE A 847 -16.91 -67.73 9.87
#